data_AF-A0A3A6H9Y3-F1
#
_entry.id   AF-A0A3A6H9Y3-F1
#
_cell.length_a   1.000
_cell.length_b   1.000
_cell.length_c   1.000
_cell.angle_alpha   90.00
_cell.angle_beta   90.00
_cell.angle_gamma   90.00
#
_symmetry.space_group_name_H-M   'P 1'
#
loop_
_entity.id
_entity.type
_entity.pdbx_description
1 polymer ?
#
loop_
_entity_poly.entity_id
_entity_poly.type
_entity_poly.pdbx_seq_one_letter_code
_entity_poly.pdbx_strand_id
1 'polypeptide(L)'
;MKKKVLYVAAVLAALIFIWLGKEDSKPLVLKGTDLNQTAGISDYTGLIAIDESAAYYGMFAYTDDYVLNKGTYTIRPEYSNTSSDNIIEVWDNGTKVAQWSLESTDGVKTTRDYTFTLDKDSQQLHIRIYYQGVGSLILNTMSLIPQGAFYRDAPYLMVLVILLAISGIFLASYEKKHPSSRERKVTFLILAGLCLYSSMPLFIQAFAQADDVCYHLLRIEGLKDGMLDGQFPVVIFPEALAGNGYLNSMYPYLFLYIPAFLRLLGVSLALSYKTLIFLANIVTVAVIYKVLKSMTPSRYACILGTALYILLPYRFTNIYARGALGETLALTFLPLIIGGFYHVLMADKKKWPWLVIGFTGVIESHVLSTATMAVIFSLCCLLFIRDLLQDKRWLEMVKAAALTVLLNLWFLVPFLYFFLKENLYQKALDWSGFSEYSINASFLADTFHTNDYRFLSLGLPVLGCAGICVLKLVCEKSEEKNGKRDKFLTYLFGGACVLTFLVTGYFGSKTLKELIPAIEPVLRTIQFPWRLLAPAGILFIFAGVIWLSESEVLKPYRNLVFAFLVGVNLLTCLNQPYNQNNFAYKDYDDTTTVGHQDKIIGIPKSDATVIYPYEWRIDALMDDKLTSDLQLSDAEKVTVENYEKKGTHGTLTYRTSGEGQYVDFPLQKYLGYAAEDENGEKLEISYGNNYRIRVMLTGDGESHTVSVRYRQPVIFRLSQAVSLLTLLFCIALAVRKKERLARRFRHV
;
A
#
# COMPACT_ATOMS: atom_id res chain seq x y z
N MET A 1 -35.04 -18.36 22.59
CA MET A 1 -35.65 -17.76 21.38
C MET A 1 -35.23 -16.30 21.18
N LYS A 2 -35.47 -15.40 22.16
CA LYS A 2 -35.21 -13.94 22.05
C LYS A 2 -33.81 -13.52 21.55
N LYS A 3 -32.72 -14.13 22.04
CA LYS A 3 -31.33 -13.78 21.61
C LYS A 3 -31.02 -14.13 20.14
N LYS A 4 -31.55 -15.25 19.64
CA LYS A 4 -31.36 -15.65 18.23
C LYS A 4 -32.12 -14.72 17.29
N VAL A 5 -33.35 -14.35 17.68
CA VAL A 5 -34.17 -13.38 16.95
C VAL A 5 -33.47 -12.02 16.90
N LEU A 6 -32.95 -11.53 18.03
CA LEU A 6 -32.20 -10.27 18.06
C LEU A 6 -30.94 -10.31 17.18
N TYR A 7 -30.22 -11.44 17.15
CA TYR A 7 -29.05 -11.60 16.31
C TYR A 7 -29.39 -11.55 14.81
N VAL A 8 -30.43 -12.29 14.40
CA VAL A 8 -30.91 -12.27 13.02
C VAL A 8 -31.42 -10.87 12.65
N ALA A 9 -32.16 -10.21 13.54
CA ALA A 9 -32.63 -8.84 13.33
C ALA A 9 -31.46 -7.85 13.17
N ALA A 10 -30.38 -7.99 13.95
CA ALA A 10 -29.20 -7.13 13.82
C ALA A 10 -28.47 -7.35 12.48
N VAL A 11 -28.33 -8.60 12.03
CA VAL A 11 -27.74 -8.92 10.72
C VAL A 11 -28.60 -8.36 9.59
N LEU A 12 -29.92 -8.54 9.65
CA LEU A 12 -30.86 -8.00 8.66
C LEU A 12 -30.83 -6.47 8.63
N ALA A 13 -30.80 -5.82 9.81
CA ALA A 13 -30.68 -4.36 9.90
C ALA A 13 -29.38 -3.88 9.24
N ALA A 14 -28.24 -4.52 9.52
CA ALA A 14 -26.97 -4.17 8.89
C ALA A 14 -27.03 -4.32 7.35
N LEU A 15 -27.62 -5.41 6.84
CA LEU A 15 -27.79 -5.60 5.40
C LEU A 15 -28.70 -4.53 4.77
N ILE A 16 -29.79 -4.15 5.45
CA ILE A 16 -30.69 -3.07 5.01
C ILE A 16 -29.96 -1.73 4.97
N PHE A 17 -29.16 -1.40 6.00
CA PHE A 17 -28.40 -0.15 6.01
C PHE A 17 -27.34 -0.10 4.90
N ILE A 18 -26.65 -1.22 4.63
CA ILE A 18 -25.69 -1.29 3.51
C ILE A 18 -26.43 -1.12 2.17
N TRP A 19 -27.62 -1.70 2.03
CA TRP A 19 -28.43 -1.56 0.82
C TRP A 19 -28.95 -0.13 0.62
N LEU A 20 -29.41 0.53 1.69
CA LEU A 20 -29.88 1.92 1.64
C LEU A 20 -28.73 2.92 1.37
N GLY A 21 -27.54 2.64 1.89
CA GLY A 21 -26.33 3.44 1.67
C GLY A 21 -25.59 3.12 0.36
N LYS A 22 -26.18 2.31 -0.53
CA LYS A 22 -25.57 1.91 -1.80
C LYS A 22 -25.56 3.08 -2.78
N GLU A 23 -24.39 3.37 -3.35
CA GLU A 23 -24.17 4.46 -4.30
C GLU A 23 -23.48 4.03 -5.59
N ASP A 24 -23.10 2.77 -5.68
CA ASP A 24 -22.34 2.22 -6.81
C ASP A 24 -23.01 2.44 -8.18
N SER A 25 -24.34 2.57 -8.26
CA SER A 25 -25.08 2.86 -9.49
C SER A 25 -25.63 4.29 -9.58
N LYS A 26 -25.34 5.16 -8.60
CA LYS A 26 -25.81 6.55 -8.64
C LYS A 26 -24.96 7.35 -9.66
N PRO A 27 -25.55 8.29 -10.41
CA PRO A 27 -24.77 9.21 -11.24
C PRO A 27 -23.77 10.02 -10.42
N LEU A 28 -22.58 10.22 -10.98
CA LEU A 28 -21.64 11.24 -10.51
C LEU A 28 -22.02 12.56 -11.17
N VAL A 29 -22.51 13.53 -10.40
CA VAL A 29 -22.94 14.84 -10.90
C VAL A 29 -21.92 15.89 -10.47
N LEU A 30 -21.35 16.60 -11.44
CA LEU A 30 -20.37 17.66 -11.23
C LEU A 30 -20.98 19.00 -11.65
N LYS A 31 -20.78 20.05 -10.86
CA LYS A 31 -21.02 21.42 -11.31
C LYS A 31 -19.98 21.82 -12.35
N GLY A 32 -20.30 22.80 -13.19
CA GLY A 32 -19.33 23.40 -14.10
C GLY A 32 -18.05 23.85 -13.37
N THR A 33 -18.18 24.45 -12.19
CA THR A 33 -17.06 24.88 -11.33
C THR A 33 -16.25 23.73 -10.73
N ASP A 34 -16.78 22.50 -10.71
CA ASP A 34 -16.04 21.34 -10.23
C ASP A 34 -14.99 20.88 -11.24
N LEU A 35 -15.22 21.18 -12.52
CA LEU A 35 -14.27 20.91 -13.60
C LEU A 35 -13.03 21.81 -13.51
N ASN A 36 -11.92 21.28 -14.02
CA ASN A 36 -10.71 22.04 -14.23
C ASN A 36 -10.92 22.95 -15.46
N GLN A 37 -10.77 24.25 -15.26
CA GLN A 37 -10.99 25.28 -16.29
C GLN A 37 -9.66 25.78 -16.83
N THR A 38 -9.57 25.89 -18.14
CA THR A 38 -8.42 26.45 -18.86
C THR A 38 -8.70 27.84 -19.41
N ALA A 39 -9.98 28.18 -19.62
CA ALA A 39 -10.46 29.47 -20.07
C ALA A 39 -11.90 29.72 -19.63
N GLY A 40 -12.40 30.95 -19.83
CA GLY A 40 -13.78 31.35 -19.52
C GLY A 40 -13.96 31.96 -18.13
N ILE A 41 -15.21 32.14 -17.74
CA ILE A 41 -15.63 32.69 -16.45
C ILE A 41 -16.45 31.66 -15.69
N SER A 42 -16.33 31.66 -14.36
CA SER A 42 -17.18 30.92 -13.45
C SER A 42 -18.03 31.86 -12.61
N ASP A 43 -19.22 31.43 -12.22
CA ASP A 43 -20.06 32.19 -11.29
C ASP A 43 -20.20 31.50 -9.92
N TYR A 44 -20.91 32.16 -9.00
CA TYR A 44 -21.19 31.62 -7.66
C TYR A 44 -22.28 30.54 -7.66
N THR A 45 -23.01 30.34 -8.76
CA THR A 45 -24.04 29.30 -8.89
C THR A 45 -23.46 27.94 -9.27
N GLY A 46 -22.20 27.93 -9.69
CA GLY A 46 -21.45 26.73 -10.05
C GLY A 46 -21.38 26.45 -11.55
N LEU A 47 -21.80 27.39 -12.41
CA LEU A 47 -21.66 27.25 -13.86
C LEU A 47 -20.33 27.83 -14.36
N ILE A 48 -19.93 27.38 -15.54
CA ILE A 48 -18.80 27.93 -16.30
C ILE A 48 -19.29 28.37 -17.68
N ALA A 49 -18.75 29.47 -18.19
CA ALA A 49 -19.15 30.03 -19.47
C ALA A 49 -17.96 30.57 -20.27
N ILE A 50 -18.05 30.46 -21.59
CA ILE A 50 -17.10 31.05 -22.55
C ILE A 50 -17.86 31.54 -23.78
N ASP A 51 -17.39 32.64 -24.38
CA ASP A 51 -17.94 33.20 -25.61
C ASP A 51 -16.83 33.80 -26.49
N GLU A 52 -17.23 34.37 -27.63
CA GLU A 52 -16.31 34.92 -28.63
C GLU A 52 -15.43 36.05 -28.08
N SER A 53 -15.86 36.75 -27.01
CA SER A 53 -15.09 37.82 -26.40
C SER A 53 -13.79 37.33 -25.74
N ALA A 54 -13.70 36.04 -25.43
CA ALA A 54 -12.51 35.42 -24.87
C ALA A 54 -11.36 35.27 -25.88
N ALA A 55 -11.63 35.40 -27.20
CA ALA A 55 -10.66 35.18 -28.27
C ALA A 55 -9.87 33.86 -28.10
N TYR A 56 -10.55 32.82 -27.61
CA TYR A 56 -9.96 31.55 -27.21
C TYR A 56 -10.40 30.43 -28.16
N TYR A 57 -9.45 29.58 -28.53
CA TYR A 57 -9.68 28.34 -29.27
C TYR A 57 -8.94 27.22 -28.56
N GLY A 58 -9.66 26.17 -28.14
CA GLY A 58 -9.02 25.02 -27.49
C GLY A 58 -9.87 24.40 -26.40
N MET A 59 -9.21 23.70 -25.48
CA MET A 59 -9.86 23.04 -24.36
C MET A 59 -10.45 24.09 -23.44
N PHE A 60 -11.75 24.05 -23.18
CA PHE A 60 -12.44 24.98 -22.29
C PHE A 60 -12.45 24.46 -20.84
N ALA A 61 -12.80 23.18 -20.68
CA ALA A 61 -12.87 22.54 -19.37
C ALA A 61 -12.65 21.02 -19.47
N TYR A 62 -12.22 20.40 -18.37
CA TYR A 62 -12.04 18.95 -18.30
C TYR A 62 -12.26 18.40 -16.89
N THR A 63 -12.59 17.10 -16.78
CA THR A 63 -12.72 16.42 -15.48
C THR A 63 -11.38 16.09 -14.86
N ASP A 64 -11.40 15.73 -13.57
CA ASP A 64 -10.29 14.95 -13.00
C ASP A 64 -10.13 13.60 -13.72
N ASP A 65 -8.98 12.95 -13.49
CA ASP A 65 -8.75 11.57 -13.91
C ASP A 65 -9.70 10.65 -13.13
N TYR A 66 -10.33 9.68 -13.80
CA TYR A 66 -11.18 8.66 -13.20
C TYR A 66 -10.60 7.25 -13.39
N VAL A 67 -10.77 6.41 -12.37
CA VAL A 67 -10.57 4.96 -12.44
C VAL A 67 -11.93 4.31 -12.63
N LEU A 68 -12.17 3.80 -13.84
CA LEU A 68 -13.43 3.16 -14.22
C LEU A 68 -13.19 1.72 -14.63
N ASN A 69 -14.09 0.83 -14.20
CA ASN A 69 -14.05 -0.55 -14.69
C ASN A 69 -14.55 -0.58 -16.14
N LYS A 70 -14.27 -1.65 -16.88
CA LYS A 70 -14.85 -1.86 -18.21
C LYS A 70 -16.37 -1.82 -18.15
N GLY A 71 -16.99 -1.23 -19.17
CA GLY A 71 -18.44 -1.06 -19.22
C GLY A 71 -18.87 0.11 -20.08
N THR A 72 -20.18 0.31 -20.14
CA THR A 72 -20.80 1.40 -20.90
C THR A 72 -21.20 2.52 -19.95
N TYR A 73 -20.91 3.74 -20.37
CA TYR A 73 -21.11 4.96 -19.59
C TYR A 73 -21.78 6.03 -20.45
N THR A 74 -22.61 6.86 -19.82
CA THR A 74 -23.25 8.00 -20.46
C THR A 74 -22.79 9.28 -19.79
N ILE A 75 -22.31 10.21 -20.61
CA ILE A 75 -22.02 11.60 -20.22
C ILE A 75 -23.27 12.40 -20.53
N ARG A 76 -23.77 13.11 -19.52
CA ARG A 76 -24.97 13.94 -19.60
C ARG A 76 -24.64 15.36 -19.15
N PRO A 77 -24.14 16.23 -20.06
CA PRO A 77 -23.97 17.64 -19.77
C PRO A 77 -25.33 18.36 -19.80
N GLU A 78 -25.49 19.29 -18.87
CA GLU A 78 -26.53 20.31 -18.88
C GLU A 78 -25.88 21.62 -19.34
N TYR A 79 -26.19 22.05 -20.55
CA TYR A 79 -25.47 23.13 -21.23
C TYR A 79 -26.39 24.00 -22.08
N SER A 80 -25.90 25.19 -22.42
CA SER A 80 -26.44 26.09 -23.43
C SER A 80 -25.32 26.42 -24.41
N ASN A 81 -25.60 26.33 -25.71
CA ASN A 81 -24.60 26.44 -26.77
C ASN A 81 -25.20 27.12 -27.99
N THR A 82 -24.47 28.01 -28.65
CA THR A 82 -24.96 28.69 -29.87
C THR A 82 -24.24 28.26 -31.14
N SER A 83 -23.26 27.35 -31.06
CA SER A 83 -22.52 26.80 -32.21
C SER A 83 -22.46 25.28 -32.18
N SER A 84 -22.66 24.62 -33.31
CA SER A 84 -22.50 23.16 -33.44
C SER A 84 -21.04 22.68 -33.49
N ASP A 85 -20.08 23.60 -33.48
CA ASP A 85 -18.66 23.25 -33.67
C ASP A 85 -17.99 22.80 -32.38
N ASN A 86 -18.48 23.24 -31.23
CA ASN A 86 -17.95 22.86 -29.92
C ASN A 86 -18.02 21.35 -29.73
N ILE A 87 -16.97 20.73 -29.18
CA ILE A 87 -16.88 19.26 -29.07
C ILE A 87 -16.66 18.81 -27.63
N ILE A 88 -17.11 17.58 -27.36
CA ILE A 88 -16.81 16.84 -26.14
C ILE A 88 -16.07 15.55 -26.52
N GLU A 89 -14.96 15.30 -25.85
CA GLU A 89 -14.09 14.15 -26.08
C GLU A 89 -13.90 13.34 -24.80
N VAL A 90 -13.74 12.03 -24.95
CA VAL A 90 -13.36 11.11 -23.89
C VAL A 90 -11.98 10.57 -24.17
N TRP A 91 -11.09 10.70 -23.20
CA TRP A 91 -9.72 10.23 -23.30
C TRP A 91 -9.46 9.20 -22.20
N ASP A 92 -8.81 8.10 -22.55
CA ASP A 92 -8.36 7.05 -21.65
C ASP A 92 -6.86 6.82 -21.82
N ASN A 93 -6.08 7.01 -20.75
CA ASN A 93 -4.64 6.74 -20.73
C ASN A 93 -3.86 7.37 -21.91
N GLY A 94 -4.26 8.59 -22.32
CA GLY A 94 -3.63 9.33 -23.42
C GLY A 94 -4.17 9.02 -24.81
N THR A 95 -5.12 8.09 -24.96
CA THR A 95 -5.78 7.78 -26.23
C THR A 95 -7.21 8.33 -26.25
N LYS A 96 -7.65 8.89 -27.38
CA LYS A 96 -9.05 9.31 -27.55
C LYS A 96 -9.95 8.10 -27.81
N VAL A 97 -10.98 7.95 -26.99
CA VAL A 97 -11.95 6.84 -27.04
C VAL A 97 -13.23 7.22 -27.74
N ALA A 98 -13.71 8.46 -27.54
CA ALA A 98 -14.94 8.95 -28.14
C ALA A 98 -14.91 10.46 -28.36
N GLN A 99 -15.69 10.94 -29.32
CA GLN A 99 -15.86 12.36 -29.63
C GLN A 99 -17.27 12.60 -30.15
N TRP A 100 -17.88 13.72 -29.74
CA TRP A 100 -19.14 14.22 -30.28
C TRP A 100 -19.11 15.73 -30.42
N SER A 101 -19.87 16.25 -31.39
CA SER A 101 -20.20 17.66 -31.48
C SER A 101 -21.36 17.99 -30.53
N LEU A 102 -21.24 19.09 -29.79
CA LEU A 102 -22.31 19.64 -28.98
C LEU A 102 -23.31 20.33 -29.90
N GLU A 103 -24.57 19.88 -29.87
CA GLU A 103 -25.63 20.51 -30.64
C GLU A 103 -25.80 21.99 -30.27
N SER A 104 -26.09 22.85 -31.25
CA SER A 104 -26.57 24.21 -30.97
C SER A 104 -27.95 24.13 -30.31
N THR A 105 -28.13 24.92 -29.27
CA THR A 105 -29.37 25.01 -28.49
C THR A 105 -29.99 26.40 -28.59
N ASP A 106 -29.49 27.25 -29.48
CA ASP A 106 -29.87 28.66 -29.63
C ASP A 106 -29.84 29.43 -28.30
N GLY A 107 -28.90 29.08 -27.43
CA GLY A 107 -28.76 29.68 -26.11
C GLY A 107 -29.73 29.13 -25.05
N VAL A 108 -30.60 28.17 -25.40
CA VAL A 108 -31.52 27.52 -24.46
C VAL A 108 -30.80 26.43 -23.68
N LYS A 109 -31.00 26.40 -22.36
CA LYS A 109 -30.47 25.37 -21.48
C LYS A 109 -31.11 24.01 -21.79
N THR A 110 -30.30 22.99 -22.10
CA THR A 110 -30.76 21.64 -22.44
C THR A 110 -29.87 20.56 -21.83
N THR A 111 -30.30 19.31 -21.98
CA THR A 111 -29.56 18.11 -21.58
C THR A 111 -29.50 17.12 -22.73
N ARG A 112 -28.31 16.56 -22.99
CA ARG A 112 -28.07 15.53 -24.01
C ARG A 112 -27.27 14.37 -23.45
N ASP A 113 -27.44 13.19 -24.02
CA ASP A 113 -26.75 11.96 -23.62
C ASP A 113 -25.71 11.57 -24.67
N TYR A 114 -24.46 11.39 -24.23
CA TYR A 114 -23.35 10.91 -25.04
C TYR A 114 -22.82 9.61 -24.44
N THR A 115 -23.00 8.49 -25.13
CA THR A 115 -22.68 7.15 -24.60
C THR A 115 -21.40 6.59 -25.22
N PHE A 116 -20.46 6.17 -24.37
CA PHE A 116 -19.25 5.45 -24.78
C PHE A 116 -19.13 4.10 -24.05
N THR A 117 -18.32 3.21 -24.60
CA THR A 117 -17.99 1.92 -23.99
C THR A 117 -16.49 1.80 -23.81
N LEU A 118 -16.08 1.35 -22.62
CA LEU A 118 -14.71 0.98 -22.31
C LEU A 118 -14.56 -0.54 -22.44
N ASP A 119 -13.71 -0.96 -23.38
CA ASP A 119 -13.41 -2.38 -23.60
C ASP A 119 -12.54 -3.00 -22.49
N LYS A 120 -11.81 -2.14 -21.76
CA LYS A 120 -10.96 -2.50 -20.62
C LYS A 120 -11.18 -1.53 -19.46
N ASP A 121 -10.70 -1.91 -18.28
CA ASP A 121 -10.66 -0.98 -17.15
C ASP A 121 -9.73 0.20 -17.48
N SER A 122 -10.17 1.40 -17.17
CA SER A 122 -9.38 2.62 -17.30
C SER A 122 -8.82 3.04 -15.94
N GLN A 123 -7.55 3.46 -15.94
CA GLN A 123 -6.89 4.05 -14.77
C GLN A 123 -6.84 5.59 -14.83
N GLN A 124 -7.14 6.17 -15.99
CA GLN A 124 -6.99 7.59 -16.26
C GLN A 124 -7.97 8.01 -17.37
N LEU A 125 -9.26 7.95 -17.05
CA LEU A 125 -10.30 8.48 -17.92
C LEU A 125 -10.60 9.93 -17.56
N HIS A 126 -10.55 10.83 -18.53
CA HIS A 126 -11.03 12.19 -18.33
C HIS A 126 -11.82 12.67 -19.55
N ILE A 127 -12.81 13.51 -19.27
CA ILE A 127 -13.71 14.09 -20.27
C ILE A 127 -13.24 15.51 -20.54
N ARG A 128 -13.05 15.87 -21.82
CA ARG A 128 -12.59 17.18 -22.26
C ARG A 128 -13.67 17.87 -23.07
N ILE A 129 -13.86 19.16 -22.83
CA ILE A 129 -14.79 20.00 -23.57
C ILE A 129 -13.97 21.07 -24.28
N TYR A 130 -14.15 21.20 -25.59
CA TYR A 130 -13.43 22.17 -26.43
C TYR A 130 -14.37 23.23 -26.97
N TYR A 131 -13.92 24.48 -26.88
CA TYR A 131 -14.55 25.63 -27.49
C TYR A 131 -13.80 25.99 -28.78
N GLN A 132 -14.52 26.06 -29.90
CA GLN A 132 -13.94 26.28 -31.23
C GLN A 132 -13.84 27.76 -31.63
N GLY A 133 -14.02 28.70 -30.69
CA GLY A 133 -13.88 30.13 -30.97
C GLY A 133 -15.11 30.79 -31.60
N VAL A 134 -16.24 30.08 -31.71
CA VAL A 134 -17.48 30.57 -32.34
C VAL A 134 -18.66 30.35 -31.38
N GLY A 135 -19.52 31.36 -31.26
CA GLY A 135 -20.70 31.33 -30.40
C GLY A 135 -20.37 31.40 -28.91
N SER A 136 -21.32 31.01 -28.06
CA SER A 136 -21.17 30.91 -26.62
C SER A 136 -21.46 29.48 -26.15
N LEU A 137 -20.76 29.07 -25.10
CA LEU A 137 -20.94 27.78 -24.43
C LEU A 137 -21.02 28.01 -22.92
N ILE A 138 -22.12 27.60 -22.33
CA ILE A 138 -22.40 27.65 -20.90
C ILE A 138 -22.62 26.22 -20.42
N LEU A 139 -21.86 25.77 -19.43
CA LEU A 139 -22.01 24.46 -18.81
C LEU A 139 -22.43 24.62 -17.35
N ASN A 140 -23.60 24.09 -17.00
CA ASN A 140 -24.15 24.12 -15.65
C ASN A 140 -23.70 22.91 -14.84
N THR A 141 -23.98 21.72 -15.35
CA THR A 141 -23.62 20.46 -14.70
C THR A 141 -23.18 19.43 -15.73
N MET A 142 -22.40 18.46 -15.31
CA MET A 142 -22.04 17.30 -16.11
C MET A 142 -22.17 16.04 -15.27
N SER A 143 -23.03 15.13 -15.72
CA SER A 143 -23.24 13.85 -15.05
C SER A 143 -22.55 12.72 -15.79
N LEU A 144 -21.84 11.86 -15.06
CA LEU A 144 -21.34 10.57 -15.54
C LEU A 144 -22.23 9.45 -14.97
N ILE A 145 -22.82 8.65 -15.85
CA ILE A 145 -23.84 7.65 -15.50
C ILE A 145 -23.35 6.27 -15.96
N PRO A 146 -23.21 5.28 -15.06
CA PRO A 146 -22.83 3.93 -15.44
C PRO A 146 -24.04 3.13 -15.92
N GLN A 147 -23.89 2.35 -17.00
CA GLN A 147 -24.87 1.30 -17.34
C GLN A 147 -24.64 0.09 -16.43
N GLY A 148 -25.17 0.16 -15.20
CA GLY A 148 -24.99 -0.85 -14.17
C GLY A 148 -24.47 -0.24 -12.88
N ALA A 149 -23.15 -0.33 -12.64
CA ALA A 149 -22.51 0.24 -11.45
C ALA A 149 -21.04 0.58 -11.73
N PHE A 150 -20.54 1.63 -11.10
CA PHE A 150 -19.12 2.00 -11.08
C PHE A 150 -18.26 0.95 -10.37
N TYR A 151 -18.72 0.44 -9.23
CA TYR A 151 -17.99 -0.50 -8.37
C TYR A 151 -18.97 -1.45 -7.63
N ARG A 152 -18.48 -2.31 -6.72
CA ARG A 152 -19.29 -3.35 -6.03
C ARG A 152 -19.10 -3.39 -4.50
N ASP A 153 -18.91 -2.22 -3.89
CA ASP A 153 -18.65 -2.07 -2.45
C ASP A 153 -19.80 -2.61 -1.57
N ALA A 154 -21.05 -2.26 -1.88
CA ALA A 154 -22.20 -2.68 -1.08
C ALA A 154 -22.36 -4.22 -1.07
N PRO A 155 -22.35 -4.92 -2.22
CA PRO A 155 -22.32 -6.39 -2.24
C PRO A 155 -21.17 -7.00 -1.43
N TYR A 156 -19.96 -6.43 -1.53
CA TYR A 156 -18.80 -6.90 -0.78
C TYR A 156 -19.01 -6.76 0.74
N LEU A 157 -19.49 -5.60 1.21
CA LEU A 157 -19.79 -5.37 2.62
C LEU A 157 -20.91 -6.29 3.13
N MET A 158 -21.94 -6.57 2.31
CA MET A 158 -23.00 -7.53 2.67
C MET A 158 -22.43 -8.95 2.86
N VAL A 159 -21.58 -9.41 1.96
CA VAL A 159 -20.90 -10.70 2.07
C VAL A 159 -20.04 -10.74 3.33
N LEU A 160 -19.31 -9.67 3.64
CA LEU A 160 -18.51 -9.57 4.86
C LEU A 160 -19.38 -9.68 6.12
N VAL A 161 -20.51 -8.97 6.19
CA VAL A 161 -21.47 -9.07 7.31
C VAL A 161 -21.99 -10.49 7.46
N ILE A 162 -22.34 -11.17 6.36
CA ILE A 162 -22.81 -12.56 6.39
C ILE A 162 -21.69 -13.50 6.89
N LEU A 163 -20.46 -13.34 6.41
CA LEU A 163 -19.32 -14.15 6.85
C LEU A 163 -18.99 -13.93 8.33
N LEU A 164 -19.07 -12.68 8.82
CA LEU A 164 -18.94 -12.35 10.23
C LEU A 164 -20.09 -12.98 11.05
N ALA A 165 -21.30 -13.01 10.50
CA ALA A 165 -22.44 -13.64 11.15
C ALA A 165 -22.25 -15.16 11.29
N ILE A 166 -21.86 -15.84 10.20
CA ILE A 166 -21.55 -17.27 10.19
C ILE A 166 -20.42 -17.58 11.17
N SER A 167 -19.36 -16.76 11.16
CA SER A 167 -18.22 -16.89 12.09
C SER A 167 -18.66 -16.73 13.55
N GLY A 168 -19.54 -15.77 13.84
CA GLY A 168 -20.15 -15.58 15.16
C GLY A 168 -20.95 -16.80 15.63
N ILE A 169 -21.73 -17.42 14.73
CA ILE A 169 -22.48 -18.66 15.02
C ILE A 169 -21.54 -19.82 15.32
N PHE A 170 -20.48 -19.98 14.51
CA PHE A 170 -19.47 -21.01 14.72
C PHE A 170 -18.74 -20.82 16.06
N LEU A 171 -18.30 -19.60 16.36
CA LEU A 171 -17.66 -19.25 17.63
C LEU A 171 -18.60 -19.49 18.82
N ALA A 172 -19.88 -19.11 18.72
CA ALA A 172 -20.86 -19.36 19.76
C ALA A 172 -21.09 -20.87 19.99
N SER A 173 -21.07 -21.67 18.92
CA SER A 173 -21.21 -23.12 18.99
C SER A 173 -19.95 -23.79 19.57
N TYR A 174 -18.77 -23.29 19.21
CA TYR A 174 -17.50 -23.73 19.75
C TYR A 174 -17.40 -23.41 21.25
N GLU A 175 -17.79 -22.20 21.66
CA GLU A 175 -17.83 -21.74 23.04
C GLU A 175 -18.78 -22.57 23.92
N LYS A 176 -19.89 -23.07 23.37
CA LYS A 176 -20.76 -24.02 24.09
C LYS A 176 -20.06 -25.34 24.41
N LYS A 177 -19.20 -25.81 23.51
CA LYS A 177 -18.42 -27.05 23.69
C LYS A 177 -17.16 -26.83 24.54
N HIS A 178 -16.58 -25.63 24.47
CA HIS A 178 -15.34 -25.27 25.14
C HIS A 178 -15.50 -23.90 25.82
N PRO A 179 -16.18 -23.84 26.97
CA PRO A 179 -16.47 -22.58 27.64
C PRO A 179 -15.18 -21.86 28.04
N SER A 180 -15.09 -20.59 27.68
CA SER A 180 -13.99 -19.70 28.06
C SER A 180 -14.32 -18.91 29.32
N SER A 181 -13.28 -18.63 30.12
CA SER A 181 -13.42 -17.84 31.35
C SER A 181 -13.93 -16.43 31.05
N ARG A 182 -14.64 -15.84 32.03
CA ARG A 182 -15.12 -14.44 31.94
C ARG A 182 -13.99 -13.48 31.59
N GLU A 183 -12.81 -13.69 32.16
CA GLU A 183 -11.62 -12.90 31.88
C GLU A 183 -11.17 -12.97 30.41
N ARG A 184 -11.18 -14.16 29.81
CA ARG A 184 -10.81 -14.34 28.40
C ARG A 184 -11.79 -13.61 27.48
N LYS A 185 -13.08 -13.64 27.80
CA LYS A 185 -14.13 -12.89 27.07
C LYS A 185 -13.93 -11.39 27.17
N VAL A 186 -13.73 -10.87 28.38
CA VAL A 186 -13.46 -9.44 28.60
C VAL A 186 -12.20 -9.01 27.85
N THR A 187 -11.14 -9.83 27.85
CA THR A 187 -9.92 -9.54 27.08
C THR A 187 -10.22 -9.44 25.60
N PHE A 188 -10.94 -10.42 25.05
CA PHE A 188 -11.29 -10.42 23.63
C PHE A 188 -12.09 -9.16 23.26
N LEU A 189 -13.07 -8.77 24.09
CA LEU A 189 -13.85 -7.54 23.86
C LEU A 189 -12.99 -6.28 23.92
N ILE A 190 -12.05 -6.18 24.87
CA ILE A 190 -11.10 -5.06 24.95
C ILE A 190 -10.23 -5.01 23.69
N LEU A 191 -9.66 -6.14 23.26
CA LEU A 191 -8.80 -6.20 22.07
C LEU A 191 -9.57 -5.88 20.78
N ALA A 192 -10.80 -6.38 20.66
CA ALA A 192 -11.69 -6.04 19.54
C ALA A 192 -12.05 -4.55 19.55
N GLY A 193 -12.38 -3.99 20.72
CA GLY A 193 -12.63 -2.57 20.90
C GLY A 193 -11.43 -1.70 20.53
N LEU A 194 -10.23 -2.06 20.97
CA LEU A 194 -8.99 -1.38 20.58
C LEU A 194 -8.73 -1.45 19.06
N CYS A 195 -8.97 -2.60 18.45
CA CYS A 195 -8.83 -2.76 17.00
C CYS A 195 -9.80 -1.84 16.24
N LEU A 196 -11.09 -1.84 16.63
CA LEU A 196 -12.11 -0.98 16.02
C LEU A 196 -11.80 0.50 16.25
N TYR A 197 -11.40 0.88 17.46
CA TYR A 197 -11.03 2.25 17.79
C TYR A 197 -9.83 2.73 16.96
N SER A 198 -8.78 1.90 16.85
CA SER A 198 -7.61 2.24 16.02
C SER A 198 -7.90 2.32 14.52
N SER A 199 -9.00 1.69 14.09
CA SER A 199 -9.45 1.64 12.70
C SER A 199 -10.58 2.63 12.41
N MET A 200 -11.01 3.42 13.40
CA MET A 200 -12.12 4.36 13.25
C MET A 200 -11.96 5.30 12.04
N PRO A 201 -10.78 5.87 11.75
CA PRO A 201 -10.61 6.73 10.58
C PRO A 201 -10.85 6.01 9.24
N LEU A 202 -10.70 4.68 9.18
CA LEU A 202 -10.98 3.90 7.96
C LEU A 202 -12.48 3.82 7.63
N PHE A 203 -13.35 4.06 8.61
CA PHE A 203 -14.81 3.98 8.43
C PHE A 203 -15.43 5.29 7.93
N ILE A 204 -14.62 6.35 7.79
CA ILE A 204 -15.01 7.57 7.08
C ILE A 204 -15.21 7.20 5.59
N GLN A 205 -16.27 7.72 4.98
CA GLN A 205 -16.59 7.39 3.59
C GLN A 205 -15.55 7.96 2.62
N ALA A 206 -15.05 9.16 2.90
CA ALA A 206 -13.99 9.82 2.15
C ALA A 206 -12.66 9.02 2.15
N PHE A 207 -11.85 9.22 1.12
CA PHE A 207 -10.53 8.65 0.98
C PHE A 207 -9.48 9.77 1.03
N ALA A 208 -8.95 10.00 2.24
CA ALA A 208 -7.94 11.01 2.50
C ALA A 208 -6.63 10.68 1.78
N GLN A 209 -6.08 11.68 1.09
CA GLN A 209 -4.73 11.63 0.53
C GLN A 209 -3.69 11.60 1.65
N ALA A 210 -2.60 10.87 1.39
CA ALA A 210 -1.40 10.88 2.22
C ALA A 210 -0.16 10.68 1.32
N ASP A 211 1.02 11.01 1.86
CA ASP A 211 2.27 11.17 1.10
C ASP A 211 2.53 10.06 0.05
N ASP A 212 2.44 8.78 0.46
CA ASP A 212 2.80 7.60 -0.33
C ASP A 212 1.58 6.85 -0.89
N VAL A 213 0.35 7.31 -0.62
CA VAL A 213 -0.88 6.55 -0.93
C VAL A 213 -1.05 6.32 -2.42
N CYS A 214 -0.91 7.37 -3.24
CA CYS A 214 -1.05 7.27 -4.70
C CYS A 214 -0.17 6.17 -5.28
N TYR A 215 1.08 6.09 -4.82
CA TYR A 215 2.00 5.05 -5.27
C TYR A 215 1.46 3.65 -4.94
N HIS A 216 0.97 3.42 -3.72
CA HIS A 216 0.40 2.14 -3.34
C HIS A 216 -0.88 1.78 -4.12
N LEU A 217 -1.73 2.77 -4.43
CA LEU A 217 -2.93 2.55 -5.24
C LEU A 217 -2.59 2.16 -6.68
N LEU A 218 -1.60 2.82 -7.31
CA LEU A 218 -1.12 2.45 -8.65
C LEU A 218 -0.54 1.03 -8.68
N ARG A 219 0.16 0.61 -7.61
CA ARG A 219 0.63 -0.77 -7.51
C ARG A 219 -0.49 -1.79 -7.40
N ILE A 220 -1.59 -1.45 -6.74
CA ILE A 220 -2.76 -2.33 -6.63
C ILE A 220 -3.40 -2.53 -8.00
N GLU A 221 -3.62 -1.44 -8.76
CA GLU A 221 -4.11 -1.51 -10.14
C GLU A 221 -3.12 -2.22 -11.06
N GLY A 222 -1.81 -1.92 -10.95
CA GLY A 222 -0.76 -2.58 -11.72
C GLY A 222 -0.68 -4.09 -11.47
N LEU A 223 -0.91 -4.55 -10.24
CA LEU A 223 -1.02 -5.97 -9.91
C LEU A 223 -2.27 -6.60 -10.51
N LYS A 224 -3.42 -5.91 -10.43
CA LYS A 224 -4.68 -6.34 -11.05
C LYS A 224 -4.50 -6.52 -12.56
N ASP A 225 -3.93 -5.51 -13.23
CA ASP A 225 -3.71 -5.53 -14.68
C ASP A 225 -2.66 -6.56 -15.09
N GLY A 226 -1.59 -6.71 -14.31
CA GLY A 226 -0.61 -7.77 -14.54
C GLY A 226 -1.20 -9.18 -14.44
N MET A 227 -2.14 -9.40 -13.51
CA MET A 227 -2.88 -10.67 -13.42
C MET A 227 -3.79 -10.90 -14.63
N LEU A 228 -4.45 -9.86 -15.14
CA LEU A 228 -5.26 -9.91 -16.36
C LEU A 228 -4.42 -10.13 -17.63
N ASP A 229 -3.17 -9.64 -17.63
CA ASP A 229 -2.14 -9.87 -18.65
C ASP A 229 -1.50 -11.28 -18.54
N GLY A 230 -1.95 -12.12 -17.61
CA GLY A 230 -1.47 -13.49 -17.45
C GLY A 230 -0.14 -13.62 -16.68
N GLN A 231 0.33 -12.54 -16.03
CA GLN A 231 1.52 -12.57 -15.20
C GLN A 231 1.19 -13.02 -13.77
N PHE A 232 1.85 -14.09 -13.31
CA PHE A 232 1.88 -14.44 -11.90
C PHE A 232 3.20 -15.12 -11.53
N PRO A 233 3.96 -14.60 -10.54
CA PRO A 233 3.84 -13.25 -9.94
C PRO A 233 4.00 -12.12 -10.98
N VAL A 234 3.41 -10.94 -10.72
CA VAL A 234 3.47 -9.78 -11.63
C VAL A 234 4.82 -9.06 -11.49
N VAL A 235 5.60 -9.04 -12.57
CA VAL A 235 6.93 -8.41 -12.60
C VAL A 235 6.88 -7.01 -13.21
N ILE A 236 6.08 -6.83 -14.27
CA ILE A 236 5.90 -5.56 -14.96
C ILE A 236 4.43 -5.14 -14.85
N PHE A 237 4.18 -3.92 -14.39
CA PHE A 237 2.85 -3.31 -14.45
C PHE A 237 2.55 -2.89 -15.88
N PRO A 238 1.58 -3.49 -16.58
CA PRO A 238 1.43 -3.31 -18.03
C PRO A 238 0.98 -1.91 -18.44
N GLU A 239 0.05 -1.32 -17.69
CA GLU A 239 -0.58 -0.03 -18.03
C GLU A 239 0.21 1.19 -17.48
N ALA A 240 1.27 0.94 -16.71
CA ALA A 240 2.12 2.00 -16.17
C ALA A 240 2.91 2.73 -17.27
N LEU A 241 3.30 3.99 -17.02
CA LEU A 241 4.05 4.83 -17.96
C LEU A 241 3.37 4.95 -19.34
N ALA A 242 2.09 5.33 -19.37
CA ALA A 242 1.27 5.40 -20.59
C ALA A 242 1.26 4.07 -21.38
N GLY A 243 1.18 2.95 -20.66
CA GLY A 243 1.23 1.61 -21.24
C GLY A 243 2.63 1.11 -21.62
N ASN A 244 3.72 1.85 -21.38
CA ASN A 244 5.08 1.37 -21.68
C ASN A 244 5.60 0.33 -20.68
N GLY A 245 4.96 0.20 -19.52
CA GLY A 245 5.28 -0.78 -18.50
C GLY A 245 6.24 -0.27 -17.43
N TYR A 246 6.07 -0.71 -16.19
CA TYR A 246 6.89 -0.31 -15.04
C TYR A 246 7.31 -1.50 -14.17
N LEU A 247 8.54 -1.48 -13.64
CA LEU A 247 9.10 -2.57 -12.86
C LEU A 247 8.52 -2.63 -11.43
N ASN A 248 7.82 -3.71 -11.09
CA ASN A 248 7.26 -3.94 -9.75
C ASN A 248 8.24 -4.59 -8.76
N SER A 249 9.24 -5.34 -9.25
CA SER A 249 10.07 -6.21 -8.40
C SER A 249 10.95 -5.48 -7.37
N MET A 250 11.01 -4.14 -7.41
CA MET A 250 11.82 -3.32 -6.51
C MET A 250 11.20 -3.09 -5.13
N TYR A 251 9.91 -3.40 -4.96
CA TYR A 251 9.26 -3.36 -3.65
C TYR A 251 8.51 -4.66 -3.39
N PRO A 252 8.41 -5.11 -2.12
CA PRO A 252 7.55 -6.23 -1.77
C PRO A 252 6.09 -5.99 -2.15
N TYR A 253 5.38 -7.03 -2.57
CA TYR A 253 3.98 -6.94 -3.03
C TYR A 253 3.08 -8.12 -2.63
N LEU A 254 3.54 -9.06 -1.79
CA LEU A 254 2.74 -10.22 -1.38
C LEU A 254 1.37 -9.82 -0.84
N PHE A 255 1.36 -8.86 0.10
CA PHE A 255 0.13 -8.42 0.75
C PHE A 255 -0.76 -7.56 -0.16
N LEU A 256 -0.20 -6.95 -1.21
CA LEU A 256 -0.96 -6.16 -2.19
C LEU A 256 -1.81 -7.03 -3.13
N TYR A 257 -1.55 -8.34 -3.22
CA TYR A 257 -2.46 -9.25 -3.90
C TYR A 257 -3.84 -9.32 -3.25
N ILE A 258 -3.97 -9.00 -1.95
CA ILE A 258 -5.28 -8.96 -1.26
C ILE A 258 -6.17 -7.86 -1.88
N PRO A 259 -5.79 -6.58 -1.85
CA PRO A 259 -6.58 -5.54 -2.51
C PRO A 259 -6.66 -5.72 -4.03
N ALA A 260 -5.60 -6.20 -4.72
CA ALA A 260 -5.67 -6.45 -6.16
C ALA A 260 -6.73 -7.50 -6.52
N PHE A 261 -6.87 -8.56 -5.72
CA PHE A 261 -7.93 -9.55 -5.90
C PHE A 261 -9.33 -8.94 -5.65
N LEU A 262 -9.48 -8.05 -4.66
CA LEU A 262 -10.74 -7.34 -4.45
C LEU A 262 -11.09 -6.43 -5.64
N ARG A 263 -10.08 -5.82 -6.29
CA ARG A 263 -10.28 -5.07 -7.53
C ARG A 263 -10.79 -5.94 -8.67
N LEU A 264 -10.28 -7.16 -8.83
CA LEU A 264 -10.81 -8.12 -9.80
C LEU A 264 -12.28 -8.49 -9.55
N LEU A 265 -12.75 -8.40 -8.30
CA LEU A 265 -14.15 -8.60 -7.93
C LEU A 265 -15.02 -7.34 -8.12
N GLY A 266 -14.43 -6.22 -8.56
CA GLY A 266 -15.10 -4.94 -8.79
C GLY A 266 -15.26 -4.07 -7.55
N VAL A 267 -14.64 -4.41 -6.42
CA VAL A 267 -14.61 -3.55 -5.21
C VAL A 267 -13.82 -2.29 -5.53
N SER A 268 -14.23 -1.13 -5.03
CA SER A 268 -13.52 0.14 -5.27
C SER A 268 -12.07 0.08 -4.77
N LEU A 269 -11.22 0.92 -5.35
CA LEU A 269 -9.81 1.02 -4.98
C LEU A 269 -9.63 1.48 -3.53
N ALA A 270 -10.40 2.49 -3.12
CA ALA A 270 -10.45 2.98 -1.75
C ALA A 270 -10.81 1.87 -0.74
N LEU A 271 -11.91 1.12 -0.96
CA LEU A 271 -12.34 0.08 -0.02
C LEU A 271 -11.40 -1.12 0.01
N SER A 272 -10.79 -1.45 -1.12
CA SER A 272 -9.76 -2.52 -1.21
C SER A 272 -8.54 -2.17 -0.36
N TYR A 273 -8.02 -0.94 -0.47
CA TYR A 273 -6.91 -0.45 0.34
C TYR A 273 -7.26 -0.40 1.84
N LYS A 274 -8.42 0.19 2.20
CA LYS A 274 -8.92 0.25 3.59
C LYS A 274 -9.06 -1.15 4.21
N THR A 275 -9.52 -2.13 3.43
CA THR A 275 -9.63 -3.53 3.87
C THR A 275 -8.26 -4.09 4.29
N LEU A 276 -7.21 -3.86 3.49
CA LEU A 276 -5.87 -4.35 3.82
C LEU A 276 -5.35 -3.77 5.14
N ILE A 277 -5.52 -2.46 5.37
CA ILE A 277 -5.12 -1.81 6.64
C ILE A 277 -5.91 -2.39 7.81
N PHE A 278 -7.22 -2.58 7.65
CA PHE A 278 -8.06 -3.16 8.69
C PHE A 278 -7.62 -4.58 9.06
N LEU A 279 -7.32 -5.41 8.06
CA LEU A 279 -6.75 -6.74 8.29
C LEU A 279 -5.39 -6.67 9.00
N ALA A 280 -4.52 -5.74 8.61
CA ALA A 280 -3.24 -5.53 9.27
C ALA A 280 -3.41 -5.13 10.75
N ASN A 281 -4.39 -4.28 11.09
CA ASN A 281 -4.72 -3.94 12.48
C ASN A 281 -5.20 -5.15 13.29
N ILE A 282 -6.08 -6.00 12.72
CA ILE A 282 -6.53 -7.24 13.36
C ILE A 282 -5.35 -8.16 13.66
N VAL A 283 -4.48 -8.40 12.66
CA VAL A 283 -3.31 -9.25 12.81
C VAL A 283 -2.34 -8.64 13.83
N THR A 284 -2.12 -7.33 13.81
CA THR A 284 -1.25 -6.62 14.75
C THR A 284 -1.70 -6.87 16.19
N VAL A 285 -2.98 -6.61 16.51
CA VAL A 285 -3.55 -6.83 17.85
C VAL A 285 -3.42 -8.29 18.29
N ALA A 286 -3.71 -9.23 17.40
CA ALA A 286 -3.59 -10.66 17.71
C ALA A 286 -2.12 -11.08 17.97
N VAL A 287 -1.19 -10.59 17.16
CA VAL A 287 0.24 -10.91 17.23
C VAL A 287 0.87 -10.32 18.49
N ILE A 288 0.73 -9.02 18.74
CA ILE A 288 1.34 -8.36 19.90
C ILE A 288 0.84 -8.97 21.21
N TYR A 289 -0.47 -9.18 21.34
CA TYR A 289 -1.05 -9.77 22.54
C TYR A 289 -0.52 -11.19 22.78
N LYS A 290 -0.46 -12.01 21.74
CA LYS A 290 0.03 -13.39 21.82
C LYS A 290 1.51 -13.44 22.19
N VAL A 291 2.32 -12.54 21.65
CA VAL A 291 3.74 -12.46 21.97
C VAL A 291 3.94 -12.02 23.43
N LEU A 292 3.30 -10.92 23.87
CA LEU A 292 3.40 -10.44 25.25
C LEU A 292 2.95 -11.52 26.25
N LYS A 293 1.84 -12.22 25.96
CA LYS A 293 1.35 -13.31 26.82
C LYS A 293 2.32 -14.48 26.95
N SER A 294 3.25 -14.63 26.01
CA SER A 294 4.29 -15.65 26.07
C SER A 294 5.53 -15.22 26.87
N MET A 295 5.66 -13.94 27.20
CA MET A 295 6.80 -13.34 27.92
C MET A 295 6.46 -12.95 29.36
N THR A 296 5.19 -12.63 29.63
CA THR A 296 4.70 -12.29 30.97
C THR A 296 3.38 -12.99 31.29
N PRO A 297 3.19 -13.47 32.54
CA PRO A 297 1.90 -13.98 32.98
C PRO A 297 0.86 -12.85 33.13
N SER A 298 1.30 -11.60 33.34
CA SER A 298 0.43 -10.45 33.62
C SER A 298 -0.47 -10.12 32.45
N ARG A 299 -1.78 -10.31 32.66
CA ARG A 299 -2.82 -9.94 31.68
C ARG A 299 -2.86 -8.43 31.45
N TYR A 300 -2.67 -7.63 32.49
CA TYR A 300 -2.66 -6.17 32.39
C TYR A 300 -1.50 -5.68 31.53
N ALA A 301 -0.29 -6.24 31.69
CA ALA A 301 0.85 -5.91 30.84
C ALA A 301 0.59 -6.25 29.37
N CYS A 302 -0.06 -7.40 29.09
CA CYS A 302 -0.42 -7.78 27.73
C CYS A 302 -1.43 -6.81 27.09
N ILE A 303 -2.47 -6.41 27.84
CA ILE A 303 -3.48 -5.45 27.36
C ILE A 303 -2.85 -4.07 27.16
N LEU A 304 -2.08 -3.59 28.14
CA LEU A 304 -1.39 -2.30 28.06
C LEU A 304 -0.44 -2.25 26.85
N GLY A 305 0.44 -3.24 26.72
CA GLY A 305 1.39 -3.27 25.59
C GLY A 305 0.70 -3.40 24.24
N THR A 306 -0.47 -4.05 24.18
CA THR A 306 -1.27 -4.09 22.93
C THR A 306 -1.90 -2.74 22.63
N ALA A 307 -2.47 -2.05 23.63
CA ALA A 307 -3.05 -0.72 23.47
C ALA A 307 -1.99 0.29 23.02
N LEU A 308 -0.87 0.37 23.74
CA LEU A 308 0.24 1.28 23.43
C LEU A 308 0.83 1.03 22.04
N TYR A 309 0.84 -0.22 21.57
CA TYR A 309 1.40 -0.55 20.27
C TYR A 309 0.47 -0.27 19.09
N ILE A 310 -0.82 -0.66 19.20
CA ILE A 310 -1.77 -0.41 18.11
C ILE A 310 -2.06 1.08 17.94
N LEU A 311 -1.98 1.85 19.03
CA LEU A 311 -2.13 3.30 19.10
C LEU A 311 -0.78 4.03 19.22
N LEU A 312 0.33 3.42 18.80
CA LEU A 312 1.62 4.10 18.76
C LEU A 312 1.50 5.29 17.78
N PRO A 313 1.83 6.53 18.18
CA PRO A 313 1.60 7.67 17.30
C PRO A 313 2.37 7.57 15.97
N TYR A 314 3.62 7.12 15.99
CA TYR A 314 4.36 6.85 14.75
C TYR A 314 3.67 5.84 13.82
N ARG A 315 2.99 4.82 14.38
CA ARG A 315 2.20 3.87 13.59
C ARG A 315 0.99 4.55 12.96
N PHE A 316 0.33 5.44 13.68
CA PHE A 316 -0.78 6.24 13.15
C PHE A 316 -0.34 7.13 12.00
N THR A 317 0.80 7.79 12.15
CA THR A 317 1.42 8.62 11.09
C THR A 317 1.69 7.80 9.84
N ASN A 318 2.24 6.59 9.99
CA ASN A 318 2.49 5.70 8.84
C ASN A 318 1.20 5.26 8.13
N ILE A 319 0.08 5.11 8.84
CA ILE A 319 -1.20 4.72 8.22
C ILE A 319 -1.92 5.91 7.58
N TYR A 320 -2.08 7.00 8.33
CA TYR A 320 -3.05 8.04 8.01
C TYR A 320 -2.44 9.35 7.50
N ALA A 321 -1.20 9.68 7.88
CA ALA A 321 -0.53 10.92 7.42
C ALA A 321 0.35 10.67 6.20
N ARG A 322 1.17 9.61 6.28
CA ARG A 322 2.12 9.23 5.23
C ARG A 322 1.55 8.20 4.27
N GLY A 323 0.64 7.33 4.74
CA GLY A 323 0.18 6.20 3.92
C GLY A 323 1.30 5.25 3.50
N ALA A 324 2.37 5.16 4.32
CA ALA A 324 3.53 4.30 4.13
C ALA A 324 3.15 2.83 4.40
N LEU A 325 2.40 2.23 3.47
CA LEU A 325 1.77 0.92 3.65
C LEU A 325 2.79 -0.19 3.92
N GLY A 326 3.95 -0.14 3.26
CA GLY A 326 5.03 -1.11 3.50
C GLY A 326 5.51 -1.10 4.95
N GLU A 327 5.74 0.08 5.52
CA GLU A 327 6.11 0.22 6.94
C GLU A 327 4.98 -0.22 7.88
N THR A 328 3.73 0.15 7.58
CA THR A 328 2.55 -0.28 8.35
C THR A 328 2.43 -1.81 8.43
N LEU A 329 2.64 -2.50 7.31
CA LEU A 329 2.61 -3.96 7.26
C LEU A 329 3.79 -4.56 8.04
N ALA A 330 5.00 -3.99 7.90
CA ALA A 330 6.18 -4.43 8.65
C ALA A 330 5.97 -4.36 10.17
N LEU A 331 5.36 -3.27 10.66
CA LEU A 331 5.00 -3.09 12.07
C LEU A 331 4.14 -4.26 12.61
N THR A 332 3.27 -4.84 11.79
CA THR A 332 2.45 -6.01 12.20
C THR A 332 3.30 -7.20 12.68
N PHE A 333 4.49 -7.37 12.12
CA PHE A 333 5.34 -8.55 12.31
C PHE A 333 6.51 -8.33 13.28
N LEU A 334 6.86 -7.08 13.62
CA LEU A 334 7.94 -6.78 14.58
C LEU A 334 7.80 -7.49 15.94
N PRO A 335 6.60 -7.60 16.54
CA PRO A 335 6.46 -8.32 17.81
C PRO A 335 6.90 -9.79 17.72
N LEU A 336 6.68 -10.47 16.59
CA LEU A 336 7.10 -11.87 16.41
C LEU A 336 8.62 -12.02 16.41
N ILE A 337 9.34 -11.04 15.87
CA ILE A 337 10.80 -11.02 15.89
C ILE A 337 11.29 -10.94 17.35
N ILE A 338 10.79 -9.97 18.11
CA ILE A 338 11.14 -9.79 19.54
C ILE A 338 10.82 -11.06 20.34
N GLY A 339 9.61 -11.59 20.19
CA GLY A 339 9.18 -12.82 20.86
C GLY A 339 9.98 -14.05 20.45
N GLY A 340 10.30 -14.17 19.16
CA GLY A 340 11.11 -15.26 18.62
C GLY A 340 12.51 -15.28 19.21
N PHE A 341 13.18 -14.12 19.27
CA PHE A 341 14.50 -14.00 19.89
C PHE A 341 14.43 -14.28 21.39
N TYR A 342 13.44 -13.74 22.11
CA TYR A 342 13.25 -14.05 23.52
C TYR A 342 13.16 -15.56 23.77
N HIS A 343 12.35 -16.29 23.00
CA HIS A 343 12.17 -17.73 23.20
C HIS A 343 13.40 -18.54 22.80
N VAL A 344 14.04 -18.22 21.67
CA VAL A 344 15.23 -18.93 21.20
C VAL A 344 16.40 -18.74 22.15
N LEU A 345 16.62 -17.51 22.63
CA LEU A 345 17.71 -17.20 23.54
C LEU A 345 17.45 -17.74 24.95
N MET A 346 16.28 -17.48 25.51
CA MET A 346 16.07 -17.56 26.97
C MET A 346 14.98 -18.54 27.41
N ALA A 347 14.07 -18.94 26.53
CA ALA A 347 12.96 -19.82 26.88
C ALA A 347 12.88 -21.05 25.95
N ASP A 348 11.71 -21.32 25.36
CA ASP A 348 11.48 -22.50 24.52
C ASP A 348 12.04 -22.30 23.09
N LYS A 349 13.23 -22.84 22.84
CA LYS A 349 13.89 -22.79 21.54
C LYS A 349 13.07 -23.37 20.38
N LYS A 350 12.06 -24.20 20.65
CA LYS A 350 11.15 -24.75 19.61
C LYS A 350 10.20 -23.71 19.03
N LYS A 351 10.16 -22.49 19.56
CA LYS A 351 9.39 -21.35 19.04
C LYS A 351 10.14 -20.53 17.99
N TRP A 352 11.29 -20.99 17.50
CA TRP A 352 11.99 -20.39 16.36
C TRP A 352 11.12 -20.12 15.11
N PRO A 353 10.00 -20.83 14.82
CA PRO A 353 9.14 -20.44 13.69
C PRO A 353 8.54 -19.04 13.81
N TRP A 354 8.54 -18.43 15.00
CA TRP A 354 8.15 -17.03 15.17
C TRP A 354 9.12 -16.08 14.47
N LEU A 355 10.41 -16.39 14.46
CA LEU A 355 11.42 -15.66 13.69
C LEU A 355 11.16 -15.79 12.18
N VAL A 356 10.76 -16.97 11.73
CA VAL A 356 10.44 -17.21 10.31
C VAL A 356 9.26 -16.36 9.86
N ILE A 357 8.14 -16.42 10.61
CA ILE A 357 6.94 -15.63 10.29
C ILE A 357 7.23 -14.13 10.44
N GLY A 358 7.97 -13.73 11.48
CA GLY A 358 8.37 -12.35 11.71
C GLY A 358 9.20 -11.78 10.56
N PHE A 359 10.34 -12.40 10.24
CA PHE A 359 11.21 -11.90 9.17
C PHE A 359 10.60 -12.06 7.78
N THR A 360 9.88 -13.15 7.49
CA THR A 360 9.15 -13.26 6.21
C THR A 360 8.12 -12.14 6.08
N GLY A 361 7.34 -11.87 7.13
CA GLY A 361 6.36 -10.79 7.11
C GLY A 361 6.98 -9.41 6.90
N VAL A 362 8.14 -9.13 7.51
CA VAL A 362 8.84 -7.85 7.30
C VAL A 362 9.50 -7.77 5.92
N ILE A 363 10.12 -8.85 5.41
CA ILE A 363 10.69 -8.90 4.05
C ILE A 363 9.59 -8.62 3.01
N GLU A 364 8.43 -9.26 3.18
CA GLU A 364 7.27 -9.11 2.28
C GLU A 364 6.51 -7.79 2.45
N SER A 365 6.98 -6.90 3.32
CA SER A 365 6.37 -5.60 3.60
C SER A 365 7.31 -4.43 3.30
N HIS A 366 8.52 -4.45 3.86
CA HIS A 366 9.46 -3.32 3.81
C HIS A 366 10.91 -3.78 4.04
N VAL A 367 11.72 -3.74 2.97
CA VAL A 367 13.12 -4.22 2.97
C VAL A 367 13.97 -3.46 4.00
N LEU A 368 13.80 -2.14 4.13
CA LEU A 368 14.57 -1.34 5.07
C LEU A 368 14.23 -1.68 6.54
N SER A 369 12.96 -1.95 6.86
CA SER A 369 12.59 -2.42 8.21
C SER A 369 13.19 -3.79 8.52
N THR A 370 13.36 -4.65 7.50
CA THR A 370 14.06 -5.94 7.64
C THR A 370 15.52 -5.70 8.04
N ALA A 371 16.22 -4.84 7.32
CA ALA A 371 17.62 -4.51 7.59
C ALA A 371 17.80 -3.95 9.01
N THR A 372 16.96 -3.01 9.43
CA THR A 372 17.02 -2.42 10.78
C THR A 372 16.84 -3.47 11.87
N MET A 373 15.83 -4.34 11.75
CA MET A 373 15.59 -5.40 12.73
C MET A 373 16.69 -6.47 12.73
N ALA A 374 17.25 -6.80 11.56
CA ALA A 374 18.37 -7.72 11.45
C ALA A 374 19.61 -7.16 12.16
N VAL A 375 19.93 -5.87 12.01
CA VAL A 375 21.06 -5.23 12.71
C VAL A 375 20.86 -5.23 14.22
N ILE A 376 19.70 -4.77 14.70
CA ILE A 376 19.37 -4.77 16.13
C ILE A 376 19.61 -6.17 16.70
N PHE A 377 18.95 -7.19 16.14
CA PHE A 377 19.02 -8.52 16.72
C PHE A 377 20.32 -9.29 16.40
N SER A 378 21.12 -8.87 15.43
CA SER A 378 22.49 -9.38 15.28
C SER A 378 23.35 -8.95 16.46
N LEU A 379 23.24 -7.69 16.92
CA LEU A 379 23.91 -7.23 18.15
C LEU A 379 23.37 -7.99 19.38
N CYS A 380 22.07 -8.27 19.43
CA CYS A 380 21.50 -9.14 20.47
C CYS A 380 22.19 -10.52 20.50
N CYS A 381 22.36 -11.15 19.33
CA CYS A 381 23.01 -12.45 19.23
C CYS A 381 24.48 -12.43 19.68
N LEU A 382 25.20 -11.34 19.41
CA LEU A 382 26.58 -11.17 19.90
C LEU A 382 26.62 -11.04 21.42
N LEU A 383 25.74 -10.24 22.02
CA LEU A 383 25.66 -10.07 23.48
C LEU A 383 25.25 -11.36 24.20
N PHE A 384 24.39 -12.16 23.58
CA PHE A 384 23.90 -13.44 24.11
C PHE A 384 24.56 -14.66 23.45
N ILE A 385 25.78 -14.52 22.92
CA ILE A 385 26.46 -15.60 22.18
C ILE A 385 26.66 -16.85 23.05
N ARG A 386 26.94 -16.67 24.34
CA ARG A 386 27.11 -17.78 25.28
C ARG A 386 25.81 -18.57 25.45
N ASP A 387 24.68 -17.88 25.57
CA ASP A 387 23.36 -18.52 25.65
C ASP A 387 22.98 -19.22 24.34
N LEU A 388 23.44 -18.72 23.18
CA LEU A 388 23.21 -19.36 21.87
C LEU A 388 24.01 -20.63 21.65
N LEU A 389 25.25 -20.65 22.11
CA LEU A 389 26.12 -21.82 22.04
C LEU A 389 25.63 -22.90 23.02
N GLN A 390 25.05 -22.50 24.15
CA GLN A 390 24.39 -23.41 25.08
C GLN A 390 23.24 -24.16 24.40
N ASP A 391 23.17 -25.49 24.60
CA ASP A 391 22.16 -26.39 24.06
C ASP A 391 21.99 -26.34 22.52
N LYS A 392 23.01 -25.90 21.79
CA LYS A 392 22.97 -25.73 20.32
C LYS A 392 21.79 -24.87 19.85
N ARG A 393 21.40 -23.84 20.62
CA ARG A 393 20.29 -22.92 20.27
C ARG A 393 20.52 -22.18 18.96
N TRP A 394 21.79 -21.92 18.62
CA TRP A 394 22.18 -21.37 17.31
C TRP A 394 21.66 -22.18 16.11
N LEU A 395 21.48 -23.50 16.23
CA LEU A 395 20.89 -24.32 15.16
C LEU A 395 19.45 -23.90 14.84
N GLU A 396 18.68 -23.50 15.85
CA GLU A 396 17.30 -23.04 15.64
C GLU A 396 17.27 -21.65 14.97
N MET A 397 18.28 -20.81 15.20
CA MET A 397 18.45 -19.57 14.44
C MET A 397 18.83 -19.83 12.98
N VAL A 398 19.77 -20.75 12.73
CA VAL A 398 20.17 -21.12 11.36
C VAL A 398 18.99 -21.71 10.60
N LYS A 399 18.19 -22.59 11.24
CA LYS A 399 16.93 -23.09 10.66
C LYS A 399 15.97 -21.96 10.34
N ALA A 400 15.80 -21.00 11.26
CA ALA A 400 14.93 -19.86 11.04
C ALA A 400 15.41 -19.02 9.85
N ALA A 401 16.69 -18.67 9.80
CA ALA A 401 17.28 -17.88 8.72
C ALA A 401 17.18 -18.60 7.37
N ALA A 402 17.58 -19.87 7.30
CA ALA A 402 17.50 -20.67 6.08
C ALA A 402 16.06 -20.80 5.57
N LEU A 403 15.11 -21.09 6.47
CA LEU A 403 13.71 -21.22 6.09
C LEU A 403 13.11 -19.88 5.64
N THR A 404 13.45 -18.77 6.29
CA THR A 404 13.08 -17.43 5.84
C THR A 404 13.61 -17.18 4.43
N VAL A 405 14.89 -17.41 4.15
CA VAL A 405 15.44 -17.19 2.81
C VAL A 405 14.69 -18.04 1.78
N LEU A 406 14.54 -19.34 2.01
CA LEU A 406 13.86 -20.25 1.08
C LEU A 406 12.41 -19.82 0.78
N LEU A 407 11.67 -19.37 1.80
CA LEU A 407 10.29 -18.89 1.63
C LEU A 407 10.20 -17.58 0.83
N ASN A 408 11.25 -16.76 0.83
CA ASN A 408 11.26 -15.43 0.19
C ASN A 408 12.06 -15.39 -1.13
N LEU A 409 12.65 -16.51 -1.58
CA LEU A 409 13.41 -16.56 -2.85
C LEU A 409 12.59 -16.09 -4.06
N TRP A 410 11.28 -16.33 -4.07
CA TRP A 410 10.39 -15.88 -5.14
C TRP A 410 10.41 -14.35 -5.34
N PHE A 411 10.63 -13.56 -4.27
CA PHE A 411 10.75 -12.11 -4.30
C PHE A 411 12.22 -11.66 -4.35
N LEU A 412 13.08 -12.25 -3.51
CA LEU A 412 14.49 -11.85 -3.38
C LEU A 412 15.28 -12.05 -4.68
N VAL A 413 15.01 -13.11 -5.44
CA VAL A 413 15.74 -13.39 -6.68
C VAL A 413 15.42 -12.36 -7.77
N PRO A 414 14.14 -12.08 -8.13
CA PRO A 414 13.83 -10.97 -9.04
C PRO A 414 14.37 -9.63 -8.55
N PHE A 415 14.20 -9.30 -7.27
CA PHE A 415 14.72 -8.06 -6.68
C PHE A 415 16.23 -7.90 -6.93
N LEU A 416 17.04 -8.89 -6.53
CA LEU A 416 18.49 -8.84 -6.71
C LEU A 416 18.91 -8.88 -8.19
N TYR A 417 18.18 -9.62 -9.01
CA TYR A 417 18.49 -9.73 -10.44
C TYR A 417 18.39 -8.38 -11.14
N PHE A 418 17.29 -7.65 -10.96
CA PHE A 418 17.13 -6.33 -11.55
C PHE A 418 18.05 -5.31 -10.87
N PHE A 419 18.16 -5.32 -9.53
CA PHE A 419 19.01 -4.38 -8.81
C PHE A 419 20.48 -4.44 -9.24
N LEU A 420 20.99 -5.62 -9.58
CA LEU A 420 22.39 -5.83 -9.97
C LEU A 420 22.65 -5.73 -11.48
N LYS A 421 21.64 -5.96 -12.34
CA LYS A 421 21.85 -6.08 -13.81
C LYS A 421 21.17 -4.99 -14.63
N GLU A 422 20.12 -4.36 -14.11
CA GLU A 422 19.34 -3.36 -14.85
C GLU A 422 19.91 -1.96 -14.61
N ASN A 423 19.93 -1.12 -15.65
CA ASN A 423 20.37 0.27 -15.54
C ASN A 423 19.23 1.16 -15.02
N LEU A 424 18.98 1.08 -13.72
CA LEU A 424 17.93 1.83 -13.02
C LEU A 424 18.43 3.20 -12.55
N TYR A 425 17.56 4.20 -12.50
CA TYR A 425 17.88 5.57 -12.06
C TYR A 425 18.07 5.70 -10.53
N GLN A 426 18.96 4.90 -9.94
CA GLN A 426 19.15 4.81 -8.48
C GLN A 426 19.57 6.14 -7.82
N LYS A 427 20.07 7.12 -8.60
CA LYS A 427 20.42 8.46 -8.10
C LYS A 427 19.24 9.22 -7.51
N ALA A 428 18.01 8.92 -7.93
CA ALA A 428 16.81 9.51 -7.32
C ALA A 428 16.65 9.13 -5.82
N LEU A 429 17.27 8.04 -5.36
CA LEU A 429 17.26 7.66 -3.93
C LEU A 429 18.10 8.58 -3.05
N ASP A 430 18.99 9.39 -3.64
CA ASP A 430 19.86 10.34 -2.94
C ASP A 430 19.16 11.69 -2.63
N TRP A 431 17.82 11.71 -2.58
CA TRP A 431 17.00 12.92 -2.41
C TRP A 431 17.33 13.74 -1.16
N SER A 432 17.76 13.10 -0.06
CA SER A 432 17.99 13.79 1.21
C SER A 432 19.04 13.15 2.10
N GLY A 433 19.66 13.98 2.94
CA GLY A 433 20.59 13.52 3.98
C GLY A 433 19.90 13.11 5.28
N PHE A 434 20.47 12.12 5.98
CA PHE A 434 19.98 11.66 7.30
C PHE A 434 19.81 12.81 8.31
N SER A 435 20.70 13.79 8.34
CA SER A 435 20.66 14.89 9.31
C SER A 435 19.54 15.90 9.09
N GLU A 436 19.09 16.08 7.83
CA GLU A 436 18.09 17.10 7.44
C GLU A 436 16.73 16.85 8.10
N TYR A 437 16.48 15.59 8.44
CA TYR A 437 15.21 15.07 8.91
C TYR A 437 15.29 14.53 10.35
N SER A 438 16.29 14.99 11.10
CA SER A 438 16.41 14.70 12.52
C SER A 438 15.29 15.36 13.33
N ILE A 439 14.88 14.72 14.42
CA ILE A 439 13.74 15.18 15.23
C ILE A 439 14.24 15.94 16.45
N ASN A 440 13.58 17.05 16.79
CA ASN A 440 13.82 17.72 18.07
C ASN A 440 13.34 16.84 19.22
N ALA A 441 14.11 16.73 20.30
CA ALA A 441 13.76 15.89 21.44
C ALA A 441 12.40 16.26 22.07
N SER A 442 11.97 17.52 22.02
CA SER A 442 10.66 17.94 22.52
C SER A 442 9.50 17.26 21.79
N PHE A 443 9.65 16.98 20.50
CA PHE A 443 8.62 16.33 19.69
C PHE A 443 8.48 14.84 19.97
N LEU A 444 9.47 14.19 20.61
CA LEU A 444 9.38 12.75 20.95
C LEU A 444 8.28 12.44 21.97
N ALA A 445 7.90 13.42 22.78
CA ALA A 445 6.85 13.30 23.80
C ALA A 445 5.46 13.60 23.25
N ASP A 446 5.39 14.14 22.02
CA ASP A 446 4.14 14.60 21.47
C ASP A 446 3.18 13.41 21.41
N THR A 447 2.00 13.52 22.01
CA THR A 447 0.92 12.50 21.89
C THR A 447 -0.32 13.04 21.18
N PHE A 448 -0.41 14.36 21.05
CA PHE A 448 -1.54 15.07 20.48
C PHE A 448 -1.01 16.29 19.71
N HIS A 449 -1.27 16.32 18.40
CA HIS A 449 -0.76 17.30 17.44
C HIS A 449 -0.81 18.74 17.94
N THR A 450 0.34 19.43 17.90
CA THR A 450 0.43 20.87 18.15
C THR A 450 0.93 21.70 16.97
N ASN A 451 1.57 21.10 15.95
CA ASN A 451 2.33 21.89 14.96
C ASN A 451 2.43 21.33 13.50
N ASP A 452 2.38 20.01 13.23
CA ASP A 452 2.60 19.44 11.88
C ASP A 452 1.77 18.16 11.65
N TYR A 453 1.19 17.99 10.46
CA TYR A 453 0.42 16.79 10.07
C TYR A 453 1.28 15.52 10.14
N ARG A 454 2.61 15.61 9.99
CA ARG A 454 3.51 14.47 10.19
C ARG A 454 3.89 14.33 11.66
N PHE A 455 3.12 13.52 12.38
CA PHE A 455 3.37 13.28 13.79
C PHE A 455 4.50 12.28 14.05
N LEU A 456 5.75 12.74 14.01
CA LEU A 456 6.95 11.89 14.15
C LEU A 456 7.38 11.77 15.62
N SER A 457 6.65 10.97 16.41
CA SER A 457 6.83 10.88 17.86
C SER A 457 6.70 9.45 18.42
N LEU A 458 7.30 9.21 19.59
CA LEU A 458 7.04 8.02 20.40
C LEU A 458 5.75 8.14 21.22
N GLY A 459 5.39 9.37 21.61
CA GLY A 459 4.29 9.65 22.52
C GLY A 459 4.69 9.54 23.98
N LEU A 460 4.06 10.39 24.80
CA LEU A 460 4.18 10.42 26.25
C LEU A 460 3.94 9.04 26.90
N PRO A 461 2.99 8.20 26.45
CA PRO A 461 2.82 6.86 27.01
C PRO A 461 4.04 5.94 26.83
N VAL A 462 4.71 6.01 25.68
CA VAL A 462 5.91 5.21 25.39
C VAL A 462 7.13 5.76 26.12
N LEU A 463 7.26 7.09 26.23
CA LEU A 463 8.24 7.70 27.11
C LEU A 463 7.98 7.38 28.60
N GLY A 464 6.72 7.24 29.00
CA GLY A 464 6.33 6.72 30.31
C GLY A 464 6.86 5.30 30.54
N CYS A 465 6.83 4.43 29.51
CA CYS A 465 7.48 3.12 29.56
C CYS A 465 9.00 3.24 29.74
N ALA A 466 9.66 4.20 29.08
CA ALA A 466 11.08 4.48 29.30
C ALA A 466 11.35 4.94 30.75
N GLY A 467 10.52 5.82 31.31
CA GLY A 467 10.61 6.26 32.70
C GLY A 467 10.44 5.11 33.70
N ILE A 468 9.51 4.17 33.44
CA ILE A 468 9.35 2.96 34.24
C ILE A 468 10.61 2.09 34.18
N CYS A 469 11.23 1.96 33.02
CA CYS A 469 12.49 1.21 32.86
C CYS A 469 13.63 1.84 33.67
N VAL A 470 13.77 3.17 33.63
CA VAL A 470 14.77 3.90 34.43
C VAL A 470 14.51 3.68 35.92
N LEU A 471 13.26 3.84 36.37
CA LEU A 471 12.88 3.63 37.77
C LEU A 471 13.20 2.21 38.23
N LYS A 472 12.89 1.20 37.42
CA LYS A 472 13.21 -0.20 37.71
C LYS A 472 14.72 -0.42 37.88
N LEU A 473 15.54 0.12 36.97
CA LEU A 473 17.00 -0.06 36.98
C LEU A 473 17.70 0.72 38.11
N VAL A 474 17.18 1.90 38.47
CA VAL A 474 17.78 2.79 39.47
C VAL A 474 17.31 2.43 40.88
N CYS A 475 16.00 2.26 41.08
CA CYS A 475 15.38 2.13 42.41
C CYS A 475 15.18 0.67 42.83
N GLU A 476 15.17 -0.28 41.90
CA GLU A 476 14.91 -1.70 42.20
C GLU A 476 16.10 -2.58 41.75
N LYS A 477 17.33 -2.13 42.02
CA LYS A 477 18.54 -2.92 41.85
C LYS A 477 18.41 -4.22 42.64
N SER A 478 18.20 -5.33 41.96
CA SER A 478 18.08 -6.63 42.61
C SER A 478 19.43 -7.34 42.60
N GLU A 479 20.01 -7.54 43.79
CA GLU A 479 21.21 -8.37 43.96
C GLU A 479 20.93 -9.87 43.72
N GLU A 480 19.66 -10.31 43.77
CA GLU A 480 19.27 -11.73 43.67
C GLU A 480 18.42 -12.11 42.43
N LYS A 481 17.93 -11.17 41.61
CA LYS A 481 16.99 -11.47 40.50
C LYS A 481 17.45 -11.05 39.10
N ASN A 482 18.73 -11.14 38.75
CA ASN A 482 19.17 -10.95 37.35
C ASN A 482 18.87 -12.18 36.47
N GLY A 483 17.58 -12.52 36.34
CA GLY A 483 17.11 -13.60 35.49
C GLY A 483 17.40 -13.34 34.01
N LYS A 484 17.51 -14.41 33.21
CA LYS A 484 17.75 -14.33 31.75
C LYS A 484 16.78 -13.38 31.02
N ARG A 485 15.53 -13.30 31.49
CA ARG A 485 14.52 -12.37 30.95
C ARG A 485 14.86 -10.91 31.24
N ASP A 486 15.30 -10.56 32.44
CA ASP A 486 15.64 -9.18 32.78
C ASP A 486 16.83 -8.69 31.95
N LYS A 487 17.85 -9.53 31.72
CA LYS A 487 18.95 -9.20 30.79
C LYS A 487 18.43 -8.88 29.38
N PHE A 488 17.47 -9.65 28.89
CA PHE A 488 16.85 -9.39 27.58
C PHE A 488 16.07 -8.07 27.59
N LEU A 489 15.27 -7.78 28.64
CA LEU A 489 14.53 -6.53 28.76
C LEU A 489 15.47 -5.31 28.88
N THR A 490 16.60 -5.43 29.60
CA THR A 490 17.65 -4.42 29.64
C THR A 490 18.25 -4.18 28.26
N TYR A 491 18.47 -5.23 27.47
CA TYR A 491 18.90 -5.09 26.09
C TYR A 491 17.86 -4.35 25.22
N LEU A 492 16.56 -4.67 25.35
CA LEU A 492 15.51 -3.96 24.62
C LEU A 492 15.47 -2.47 25.02
N PHE A 493 15.54 -2.17 26.31
CA PHE A 493 15.56 -0.80 26.81
C PHE A 493 16.79 -0.03 26.31
N GLY A 494 17.99 -0.60 26.42
CA GLY A 494 19.22 0.01 25.93
C GLY A 494 19.18 0.26 24.41
N GLY A 495 18.70 -0.73 23.64
CA GLY A 495 18.47 -0.58 22.21
C GLY A 495 17.48 0.54 21.88
N ALA A 496 16.36 0.63 22.62
CA ALA A 496 15.38 1.69 22.44
C ALA A 496 15.96 3.09 22.71
N CYS A 497 16.77 3.23 23.77
CA CYS A 497 17.48 4.48 24.09
C CYS A 497 18.46 4.88 22.97
N VAL A 498 19.27 3.94 22.48
CA VAL A 498 20.21 4.19 21.37
C VAL A 498 19.45 4.63 20.13
N LEU A 499 18.44 3.87 19.70
CA LEU A 499 17.64 4.21 18.51
C LEU A 499 16.98 5.58 18.65
N THR A 500 16.42 5.90 19.82
CA THR A 500 15.80 7.20 20.08
C THR A 500 16.84 8.32 19.99
N PHE A 501 18.04 8.12 20.53
CA PHE A 501 19.13 9.09 20.41
C PHE A 501 19.54 9.33 18.95
N LEU A 502 19.68 8.26 18.15
CA LEU A 502 20.02 8.33 16.72
C LEU A 502 19.03 9.14 15.88
N VAL A 503 17.76 9.20 16.30
CA VAL A 503 16.72 9.99 15.63
C VAL A 503 16.91 11.49 15.86
N THR A 504 17.53 11.89 16.97
CA THR A 504 17.64 13.29 17.36
C THR A 504 18.79 14.01 16.67
N GLY A 505 18.66 15.34 16.54
CA GLY A 505 19.75 16.19 16.07
C GLY A 505 21.01 16.14 16.95
N TYR A 506 20.87 15.70 18.21
CA TYR A 506 22.00 15.54 19.16
C TYR A 506 22.95 14.40 18.80
N PHE A 507 22.55 13.46 17.95
CA PHE A 507 23.45 12.40 17.48
C PHE A 507 24.64 12.95 16.69
N GLY A 508 24.51 14.13 16.07
CA GLY A 508 25.61 14.76 15.34
C GLY A 508 26.00 13.98 14.07
N SER A 509 25.03 13.38 13.39
CA SER A 509 25.23 12.55 12.18
C SER A 509 26.04 13.26 11.08
N LYS A 510 25.89 14.58 10.94
CA LYS A 510 26.69 15.40 10.01
C LYS A 510 28.18 15.35 10.35
N THR A 511 28.54 15.64 11.60
CA THR A 511 29.93 15.58 12.07
C THR A 511 30.48 14.16 12.01
N LEU A 512 29.67 13.14 12.33
CA LEU A 512 30.10 11.75 12.25
C LEU A 512 30.42 11.32 10.81
N LYS A 513 29.63 11.79 9.84
CA LYS A 513 29.92 11.60 8.41
C LYS A 513 31.23 12.28 8.00
N GLU A 514 31.48 13.50 8.46
CA GLU A 514 32.72 14.22 8.17
C GLU A 514 33.96 13.52 8.76
N LEU A 515 33.84 12.95 9.96
CA LEU A 515 34.92 12.21 10.62
C LEU A 515 35.14 10.80 10.06
N ILE A 516 34.07 10.11 9.66
CA ILE A 516 34.10 8.74 9.17
C ILE A 516 33.28 8.65 7.87
N PRO A 517 33.85 9.04 6.71
CA PRO A 517 33.13 9.03 5.44
C PRO A 517 32.51 7.67 5.06
N ALA A 518 33.12 6.57 5.52
CA ALA A 518 32.60 5.21 5.31
C ALA A 518 31.21 4.94 5.91
N ILE A 519 30.72 5.78 6.84
CA ILE A 519 29.38 5.64 7.42
C ILE A 519 28.29 6.27 6.54
N GLU A 520 28.67 7.13 5.60
CA GLU A 520 27.72 7.85 4.74
C GLU A 520 26.76 6.93 3.99
N PRO A 521 27.20 5.84 3.33
CA PRO A 521 26.28 4.94 2.62
C PRO A 521 25.22 4.33 3.56
N VAL A 522 25.58 4.06 4.82
CA VAL A 522 24.67 3.51 5.82
C VAL A 522 23.63 4.55 6.23
N LEU A 523 24.06 5.77 6.54
CA LEU A 523 23.16 6.87 6.89
C LEU A 523 22.23 7.24 5.73
N ARG A 524 22.76 7.24 4.49
CA ARG A 524 22.00 7.43 3.26
C ARG A 524 20.94 6.35 3.06
N THR A 525 21.29 5.08 3.30
CA THR A 525 20.33 3.97 3.17
C THR A 525 19.15 4.10 4.15
N ILE A 526 19.39 4.60 5.37
CA ILE A 526 18.31 4.87 6.31
C ILE A 526 17.47 6.06 5.83
N GLN A 527 18.12 7.09 5.28
CA GLN A 527 17.58 8.33 4.69
C GLN A 527 16.81 9.22 5.68
N PHE A 528 15.85 8.62 6.37
CA PHE A 528 14.94 9.26 7.30
C PHE A 528 15.09 8.69 8.72
N PRO A 529 15.68 9.45 9.66
CA PRO A 529 15.93 8.97 11.03
C PRO A 529 14.66 8.52 11.75
N TRP A 530 13.51 9.15 11.48
CA TRP A 530 12.23 8.78 12.10
C TRP A 530 11.81 7.33 11.87
N ARG A 531 12.34 6.65 10.83
CA ARG A 531 12.12 5.20 10.60
C ARG A 531 12.60 4.35 11.79
N LEU A 532 13.48 4.88 12.64
CA LEU A 532 13.95 4.24 13.87
C LEU A 532 12.97 4.39 15.06
N LEU A 533 11.95 5.26 14.97
CA LEU A 533 10.92 5.41 16.01
C LEU A 533 10.06 4.15 16.17
N ALA A 534 9.74 3.47 15.06
CA ALA A 534 9.02 2.20 15.07
C ALA A 534 9.71 1.12 15.93
N PRO A 535 10.98 0.75 15.65
CA PRO A 535 11.70 -0.20 16.48
C PRO A 535 11.98 0.34 17.89
N ALA A 536 12.28 1.63 18.08
CA ALA A 536 12.46 2.20 19.42
C ALA A 536 11.20 2.06 20.28
N GLY A 537 10.03 2.43 19.73
CA GLY A 537 8.76 2.42 20.44
C GLY A 537 8.34 1.02 20.88
N ILE A 538 8.43 0.02 20.00
CA ILE A 538 8.08 -1.36 20.38
C ILE A 538 9.03 -1.91 21.45
N LEU A 539 10.33 -1.60 21.38
CA LEU A 539 11.30 -2.05 22.37
C LEU A 539 11.02 -1.42 23.75
N PHE A 540 10.71 -0.12 23.82
CA PHE A 540 10.28 0.54 25.05
C PHE A 540 8.99 -0.07 25.61
N ILE A 541 7.99 -0.32 24.76
CA ILE A 541 6.71 -0.91 25.17
C ILE A 541 6.96 -2.28 25.82
N PHE A 542 7.72 -3.17 25.19
CA PHE A 542 7.99 -4.50 25.73
C PHE A 542 8.70 -4.47 27.08
N ALA A 543 9.76 -3.67 27.21
CA ALA A 543 10.49 -3.53 28.47
C ALA A 543 9.61 -2.88 29.56
N GLY A 544 8.99 -1.74 29.26
CA GLY A 544 8.24 -0.94 30.23
C GLY A 544 6.99 -1.63 30.76
N VAL A 545 6.15 -2.24 29.92
CA VAL A 545 4.89 -2.85 30.40
C VAL A 545 5.14 -4.12 31.21
N ILE A 546 6.18 -4.89 30.89
CA ILE A 546 6.56 -6.08 31.65
C ILE A 546 7.12 -5.66 33.01
N TRP A 547 8.08 -4.72 33.03
CA TRP A 547 8.63 -4.22 34.29
C TRP A 547 7.63 -3.44 35.14
N LEU A 548 6.66 -2.72 34.55
CA LEU A 548 5.57 -2.11 35.30
C LEU A 548 4.79 -3.16 36.11
N SER A 549 4.53 -4.32 35.51
CA SER A 549 3.82 -5.41 36.17
C SER A 549 4.62 -6.12 37.26
N GLU A 550 5.92 -5.84 37.34
CA GLU A 550 6.90 -6.47 38.24
C GLU A 550 7.60 -5.46 39.15
N SER A 551 7.26 -4.17 39.07
CA SER A 551 7.85 -3.10 39.88
C SER A 551 7.22 -3.06 41.26
N GLU A 552 8.01 -3.25 42.31
CA GLU A 552 7.52 -3.16 43.70
C GLU A 552 7.27 -1.71 44.11
N VAL A 553 8.06 -0.75 43.60
CA VAL A 553 7.88 0.69 43.87
C VAL A 553 6.57 1.20 43.29
N LEU A 554 6.24 0.83 42.05
CA LEU A 554 5.01 1.28 41.39
C LEU A 554 3.79 0.47 41.80
N LYS A 555 3.95 -0.64 42.53
CA LYS A 555 2.86 -1.55 42.92
C LYS A 555 1.62 -0.86 43.48
N PRO A 556 1.72 0.14 44.39
CA PRO A 556 0.55 0.87 44.89
C PRO A 556 -0.16 1.71 43.82
N TYR A 557 0.59 2.18 42.82
CA TYR A 557 0.13 3.12 41.79
C TYR A 557 -0.12 2.45 40.43
N ARG A 558 0.10 1.14 40.27
CA ARG A 558 0.04 0.43 38.97
C ARG A 558 -1.25 0.67 38.20
N ASN A 559 -2.40 0.69 38.89
CA ASN A 559 -3.69 0.92 38.23
C ASN A 559 -3.83 2.37 37.75
N LEU A 560 -3.33 3.34 38.51
CA LEU A 560 -3.33 4.75 38.13
C LEU A 560 -2.39 4.98 36.94
N VAL A 561 -1.17 4.44 36.99
CA VAL A 561 -0.20 4.49 35.89
C VAL A 561 -0.77 3.82 34.64
N PHE A 562 -1.38 2.63 34.78
CA PHE A 562 -2.05 1.95 33.68
C PHE A 562 -3.16 2.82 33.06
N ALA A 563 -4.06 3.38 33.90
CA ALA A 563 -5.16 4.20 33.43
C ALA A 563 -4.67 5.48 32.74
N PHE A 564 -3.62 6.12 33.27
CA PHE A 564 -2.98 7.28 32.67
C PHE A 564 -2.38 6.95 31.30
N LEU A 565 -1.55 5.90 31.22
CA LEU A 565 -0.90 5.51 29.96
C LEU A 565 -1.93 5.15 28.88
N VAL A 566 -3.00 4.41 29.24
CA VAL A 566 -4.09 4.11 28.30
C VAL A 566 -4.87 5.37 27.94
N GLY A 567 -5.27 6.17 28.91
CA GLY A 567 -6.09 7.37 28.71
C GLY A 567 -5.42 8.38 27.78
N VAL A 568 -4.14 8.67 28.00
CA VAL A 568 -3.36 9.55 27.14
C VAL A 568 -3.15 8.95 25.75
N ASN A 569 -2.93 7.64 25.66
CA ASN A 569 -2.73 6.96 24.38
C ASN A 569 -4.01 6.87 23.52
N LEU A 570 -5.19 6.86 24.13
CA LEU A 570 -6.46 6.95 23.40
C LEU A 570 -6.61 8.30 22.68
N LEU A 571 -6.01 9.38 23.18
CA LEU A 571 -6.08 10.70 22.53
C LEU A 571 -5.44 10.70 21.13
N THR A 572 -4.56 9.74 20.82
CA THR A 572 -3.92 9.62 19.50
C THR A 572 -4.93 9.42 18.36
N CYS A 573 -6.06 8.73 18.59
CA CYS A 573 -7.09 8.56 17.57
C CYS A 573 -7.98 9.79 17.36
N LEU A 574 -8.09 10.67 18.36
CA LEU A 574 -8.97 11.84 18.29
C LEU A 574 -8.41 12.92 17.36
N ASN A 575 -7.14 12.80 16.96
CA ASN A 575 -6.41 13.78 16.23
C ASN A 575 -5.88 13.16 14.92
N GLN A 576 -6.76 13.04 13.92
CA GLN A 576 -6.40 12.50 12.63
C GLN A 576 -5.46 13.51 11.92
N PRO A 577 -4.19 13.15 11.65
CA PRO A 577 -3.34 14.01 10.85
C PRO A 577 -3.90 14.08 9.44
N TYR A 578 -4.36 15.26 9.02
CA TYR A 578 -4.82 15.52 7.66
C TYR A 578 -4.03 16.68 7.07
N ASN A 579 -3.39 16.44 5.92
CA ASN A 579 -2.75 17.50 5.17
C ASN A 579 -3.80 18.18 4.29
N GLN A 580 -4.26 19.37 4.68
CA GLN A 580 -5.21 20.16 3.90
C GLN A 580 -4.68 20.59 2.52
N ASN A 581 -3.35 20.61 2.34
CA ASN A 581 -2.72 21.17 1.14
C ASN A 581 -2.56 20.17 -0.02
N ASN A 582 -2.65 18.86 0.25
CA ASN A 582 -2.32 17.84 -0.76
C ASN A 582 -3.54 17.18 -1.43
N PHE A 583 -4.76 17.48 -0.99
CA PHE A 583 -6.01 17.17 -1.68
C PHE A 583 -7.13 17.87 -0.91
N ALA A 584 -7.40 19.14 -1.23
CA ALA A 584 -8.65 19.73 -0.84
C ALA A 584 -9.70 19.23 -1.85
N TYR A 585 -10.39 18.15 -1.52
CA TYR A 585 -11.67 17.88 -2.17
C TYR A 585 -12.54 19.13 -1.95
N LYS A 586 -13.08 19.69 -3.04
CA LYS A 586 -13.83 20.94 -3.04
C LYS A 586 -14.97 20.88 -2.02
N ASP A 587 -15.26 22.04 -1.42
CA ASP A 587 -16.37 22.21 -0.48
C ASP A 587 -17.73 21.82 -1.09
N TYR A 588 -18.59 21.35 -0.20
CA TYR A 588 -19.96 20.82 -0.34
C TYR A 588 -20.81 21.18 -1.58
N ASP A 589 -21.51 20.15 -2.08
CA ASP A 589 -22.80 20.25 -2.75
C ASP A 589 -23.71 19.04 -2.41
N ASP A 590 -25.04 19.20 -2.46
CA ASP A 590 -26.05 18.20 -2.08
C ASP A 590 -26.22 17.06 -3.12
N THR A 591 -25.43 17.05 -4.20
CA THR A 591 -25.66 16.20 -5.37
C THR A 591 -25.08 14.79 -5.23
N THR A 592 -23.96 14.60 -4.51
CA THR A 592 -23.37 13.28 -4.19
C THR A 592 -22.66 13.28 -2.83
N THR A 593 -22.49 12.10 -2.19
CA THR A 593 -21.68 12.04 -0.97
C THR A 593 -20.19 12.13 -1.30
N VAL A 594 -19.40 12.75 -0.43
CA VAL A 594 -17.93 12.86 -0.55
C VAL A 594 -17.28 11.50 -0.87
N GLY A 595 -17.76 10.43 -0.22
CA GLY A 595 -17.20 9.10 -0.45
C GLY A 595 -17.62 8.43 -1.76
N HIS A 596 -18.54 8.98 -2.55
CA HIS A 596 -18.89 8.44 -3.86
C HIS A 596 -17.86 8.82 -4.91
N GLN A 597 -17.54 10.12 -4.99
CA GLN A 597 -16.56 10.66 -5.93
C GLN A 597 -15.16 10.10 -5.65
N ASP A 598 -14.73 10.05 -4.38
CA ASP A 598 -13.42 9.52 -3.95
C ASP A 598 -13.16 8.04 -4.34
N LYS A 599 -14.21 7.25 -4.58
CA LYS A 599 -14.06 5.85 -5.00
C LYS A 599 -13.80 5.69 -6.49
N ILE A 600 -14.05 6.74 -7.26
CA ILE A 600 -14.02 6.79 -8.72
C ILE A 600 -12.92 7.72 -9.22
N ILE A 601 -12.57 8.76 -8.45
CA ILE A 601 -11.41 9.61 -8.72
C ILE A 601 -10.18 8.72 -8.86
N GLY A 602 -9.56 8.86 -10.03
CA GLY A 602 -8.28 8.28 -10.36
C GLY A 602 -7.16 9.02 -9.66
N ILE A 603 -5.96 8.49 -9.84
CA ILE A 603 -4.78 8.97 -9.14
C ILE A 603 -4.25 10.14 -9.95
N PRO A 604 -4.35 11.40 -9.47
CA PRO A 604 -4.01 12.55 -10.30
C PRO A 604 -2.57 12.46 -10.73
N LYS A 605 -2.35 12.60 -12.04
CA LYS A 605 -1.04 12.55 -12.64
C LYS A 605 -0.48 13.96 -12.86
N SER A 606 -0.19 14.68 -11.78
CA SER A 606 0.48 16.00 -11.83
C SER A 606 1.97 15.89 -11.52
N ASP A 607 2.75 16.92 -11.87
CA ASP A 607 4.18 17.04 -11.51
C ASP A 607 4.43 16.93 -10.00
N ALA A 608 3.42 17.26 -9.18
CA ALA A 608 3.47 17.18 -7.72
C ALA A 608 3.17 15.77 -7.17
N THR A 609 2.69 14.86 -8.01
CA THR A 609 2.37 13.47 -7.64
C THR A 609 3.48 12.61 -8.24
N VAL A 610 4.32 11.98 -7.43
CA VAL A 610 5.34 11.03 -7.92
C VAL A 610 4.61 9.76 -8.39
N ILE A 611 4.07 9.79 -9.62
CA ILE A 611 3.15 8.76 -10.16
C ILE A 611 3.87 7.40 -10.22
N TYR A 612 5.17 7.38 -10.48
CA TYR A 612 6.00 6.20 -10.28
C TYR A 612 7.36 6.65 -9.77
N PRO A 613 7.92 6.01 -8.73
CA PRO A 613 9.22 6.35 -8.19
C PRO A 613 10.24 6.39 -9.34
N TYR A 614 10.86 7.56 -9.52
CA TYR A 614 11.83 7.77 -10.61
C TYR A 614 12.98 6.78 -10.52
N GLU A 615 13.33 6.34 -9.30
CA GLU A 615 14.48 5.49 -9.01
C GLU A 615 14.49 4.12 -9.68
N TRP A 616 13.34 3.61 -10.13
CA TRP A 616 13.22 2.28 -10.75
C TRP A 616 12.82 2.31 -12.22
N ARG A 617 12.84 3.49 -12.84
CA ARG A 617 12.77 3.64 -14.29
C ARG A 617 14.15 3.36 -14.90
N ILE A 618 14.18 3.02 -16.19
CA ILE A 618 15.44 2.97 -16.94
C ILE A 618 16.06 4.37 -16.92
N ASP A 619 17.36 4.45 -16.64
CA ASP A 619 18.09 5.72 -16.57
C ASP A 619 17.95 6.51 -17.90
N ALA A 620 17.79 7.83 -17.78
CA ALA A 620 17.54 8.79 -18.86
C ALA A 620 16.21 8.68 -19.65
N LEU A 621 15.23 7.92 -19.16
CA LEU A 621 13.85 8.00 -19.65
C LEU A 621 13.24 9.39 -19.43
N MET A 622 12.55 9.94 -20.44
CA MET A 622 11.89 11.24 -20.40
C MET A 622 10.36 11.10 -20.54
N ASP A 623 9.61 11.76 -19.67
CA ASP A 623 8.15 11.60 -19.56
C ASP A 623 7.38 12.22 -20.74
N ASP A 624 7.88 13.32 -21.30
CA ASP A 624 7.34 13.99 -22.49
C ASP A 624 7.41 13.14 -23.77
N LYS A 625 8.24 12.09 -23.76
CA LYS A 625 8.42 11.15 -24.87
C LYS A 625 7.71 9.81 -24.66
N LEU A 626 6.96 9.64 -23.57
CA LEU A 626 6.13 8.46 -23.35
C LEU A 626 4.87 8.57 -24.22
N THR A 627 4.70 7.59 -25.12
CA THR A 627 3.49 7.46 -25.95
C THR A 627 3.02 6.00 -25.94
N SER A 628 1.72 5.81 -26.10
CA SER A 628 1.08 4.50 -26.33
C SER A 628 1.23 4.01 -27.77
N ASP A 629 1.73 4.85 -28.68
CA ASP A 629 1.79 4.57 -30.10
C ASP A 629 3.09 3.89 -30.52
N LEU A 630 2.96 3.07 -31.57
CA LEU A 630 4.07 2.48 -32.29
C LEU A 630 4.87 3.58 -32.99
N GLN A 631 6.20 3.55 -32.90
CA GLN A 631 7.06 4.50 -33.63
C GLN A 631 7.88 3.78 -34.70
N LEU A 632 7.66 4.15 -35.95
CA LEU A 632 8.37 3.62 -37.12
C LEU A 632 9.66 4.40 -37.38
N SER A 633 10.64 3.76 -38.01
CA SER A 633 11.85 4.43 -38.52
C SER A 633 11.54 5.44 -39.61
N ASP A 634 10.63 5.08 -40.52
CA ASP A 634 10.20 5.91 -41.65
C ASP A 634 8.76 5.52 -42.02
N ALA A 635 7.82 6.43 -41.77
CA ALA A 635 6.39 6.19 -41.99
C ALA A 635 6.02 6.07 -43.48
N GLU A 636 6.88 6.51 -44.41
CA GLU A 636 6.65 6.39 -45.85
C GLU A 636 7.13 5.05 -46.40
N LYS A 637 8.10 4.41 -45.74
CA LYS A 637 8.72 3.14 -46.19
C LYS A 637 8.17 1.90 -45.52
N VAL A 638 7.51 2.05 -44.37
CA VAL A 638 6.97 0.93 -43.60
C VAL A 638 5.45 1.00 -43.60
N THR A 639 4.80 0.02 -44.24
CA THR A 639 3.35 -0.11 -44.22
C THR A 639 2.95 -1.01 -43.04
N VAL A 640 2.18 -0.47 -42.10
CA VAL A 640 1.59 -1.23 -40.99
C VAL A 640 0.26 -1.84 -41.46
N GLU A 641 0.20 -3.16 -41.56
CA GLU A 641 -1.01 -3.88 -41.96
C GLU A 641 -1.93 -4.12 -40.76
N ASN A 642 -1.35 -4.47 -39.61
CA ASN A 642 -2.08 -4.63 -38.35
C ASN A 642 -1.15 -4.40 -37.15
N TYR A 643 -1.67 -3.81 -36.07
CA TYR A 643 -0.95 -3.67 -34.81
C TYR A 643 -1.91 -3.86 -33.64
N GLU A 644 -1.56 -4.77 -32.73
CA GLU A 644 -2.30 -4.99 -31.50
C GLU A 644 -1.33 -5.02 -30.32
N LYS A 645 -1.66 -4.29 -29.26
CA LYS A 645 -0.95 -4.35 -27.98
C LYS A 645 -1.91 -4.69 -26.86
N LYS A 646 -1.58 -5.73 -26.13
CA LYS A 646 -2.29 -6.19 -24.94
C LYS A 646 -1.30 -6.33 -23.79
N GLY A 647 -1.36 -5.39 -22.85
CA GLY A 647 -0.47 -5.36 -21.68
C GLY A 647 1.00 -5.38 -22.08
N THR A 648 1.72 -6.45 -21.68
CA THR A 648 3.16 -6.63 -21.97
C THR A 648 3.44 -7.39 -23.27
N HIS A 649 2.44 -7.55 -24.13
CA HIS A 649 2.52 -8.22 -25.42
C HIS A 649 2.14 -7.26 -26.54
N GLY A 650 2.97 -7.18 -27.58
CA GLY A 650 2.70 -6.41 -28.80
C GLY A 650 2.93 -7.27 -30.04
N THR A 651 2.03 -7.20 -31.00
CA THR A 651 2.15 -7.90 -32.29
C THR A 651 1.97 -6.89 -33.42
N LEU A 652 2.90 -6.90 -34.36
CA LEU A 652 2.92 -6.02 -35.53
C LEU A 652 3.01 -6.87 -36.79
N THR A 653 2.06 -6.68 -37.70
CA THR A 653 2.15 -7.16 -39.08
C THR A 653 2.47 -5.98 -39.99
N TYR A 654 3.53 -6.09 -40.78
CA TYR A 654 4.07 -5.00 -41.57
C TYR A 654 4.59 -5.48 -42.92
N ARG A 655 4.80 -4.51 -43.83
CA ARG A 655 5.48 -4.69 -45.11
C ARG A 655 6.45 -3.55 -45.36
N THR A 656 7.67 -3.86 -45.79
CA THR A 656 8.65 -2.85 -46.22
C THR A 656 9.63 -3.43 -47.24
N SER A 657 10.05 -2.62 -48.19
CA SER A 657 11.12 -2.94 -49.15
C SER A 657 12.41 -2.16 -48.86
N GLY A 658 12.43 -1.37 -47.78
CA GLY A 658 13.58 -0.57 -47.39
C GLY A 658 14.52 -1.37 -46.49
N GLU A 659 15.82 -1.31 -46.77
CA GLU A 659 16.82 -1.84 -45.82
C GLU A 659 16.95 -0.94 -44.58
N GLY A 660 17.34 -1.53 -43.46
CA GLY A 660 17.63 -0.82 -42.21
C GLY A 660 16.41 -0.22 -41.49
N GLN A 661 15.19 -0.59 -41.88
CA GLN A 661 13.98 -0.14 -41.21
C GLN A 661 13.83 -0.80 -39.83
N TYR A 662 13.21 -0.10 -38.91
CA TYR A 662 12.98 -0.59 -37.55
C TYR A 662 11.64 -0.09 -37.00
N VAL A 663 11.21 -0.72 -35.92
CA VAL A 663 10.07 -0.29 -35.14
C VAL A 663 10.41 -0.23 -33.66
N ASP A 664 9.94 0.83 -33.00
CA ASP A 664 9.99 0.99 -31.56
C ASP A 664 8.59 0.71 -30.98
N PHE A 665 8.46 -0.42 -30.28
CA PHE A 665 7.24 -0.78 -29.57
C PHE A 665 7.07 0.12 -28.33
N PRO A 666 5.84 0.53 -27.97
CA PRO A 666 5.55 1.29 -26.74
C PRO A 666 5.63 0.37 -25.51
N LEU A 667 6.81 -0.21 -25.30
CA LEU A 667 7.19 -1.13 -24.24
C LEU A 667 8.63 -0.80 -23.84
N GLN A 668 8.84 -0.56 -22.55
CA GLN A 668 10.14 -0.26 -21.99
C GLN A 668 11.03 -1.51 -22.00
N LYS A 669 12.28 -1.38 -22.48
CA LYS A 669 13.21 -2.52 -22.59
C LYS A 669 13.83 -2.92 -21.24
N TYR A 670 13.00 -3.41 -20.32
CA TYR A 670 13.45 -4.11 -19.10
C TYR A 670 13.93 -5.52 -19.44
N LEU A 671 14.81 -6.09 -18.60
CA LEU A 671 15.28 -7.46 -18.73
C LEU A 671 14.11 -8.46 -18.64
N GLY A 672 13.98 -9.29 -19.68
CA GLY A 672 12.97 -10.36 -19.80
C GLY A 672 12.11 -10.26 -21.05
N TYR A 673 12.06 -9.10 -21.73
CA TYR A 673 11.42 -9.02 -23.05
C TYR A 673 12.20 -9.81 -24.11
N ALA A 674 11.45 -10.41 -25.04
CA ALA A 674 11.97 -11.07 -26.22
C ALA A 674 11.06 -10.79 -27.43
N ALA A 675 11.66 -10.73 -28.61
CA ALA A 675 10.96 -10.64 -29.88
C ALA A 675 11.10 -11.95 -30.66
N GLU A 676 10.03 -12.36 -31.34
CA GLU A 676 10.01 -13.52 -32.25
C GLU A 676 9.34 -13.12 -33.58
N ASP A 677 9.78 -13.74 -34.67
CA ASP A 677 9.14 -13.63 -35.99
C ASP A 677 7.92 -14.56 -36.13
N GLU A 678 7.30 -14.59 -37.31
CA GLU A 678 6.18 -15.49 -37.64
C GLU A 678 6.52 -16.99 -37.53
N ASN A 679 7.79 -17.37 -37.63
CA ASN A 679 8.25 -18.76 -37.54
C ASN A 679 8.63 -19.15 -36.10
N GLY A 680 8.61 -18.20 -35.17
CA GLY A 680 9.07 -18.37 -33.79
C GLY A 680 10.58 -18.29 -33.62
N GLU A 681 11.32 -17.83 -34.64
CA GLU A 681 12.73 -17.52 -34.54
C GLU A 681 12.94 -16.25 -33.72
N LYS A 682 14.00 -16.23 -32.90
CA LYS A 682 14.26 -15.10 -32.01
C LYS A 682 14.88 -13.93 -32.78
N LEU A 683 14.26 -12.77 -32.62
CA LEU A 683 14.77 -11.52 -33.14
C LEU A 683 15.60 -10.79 -32.08
N GLU A 684 16.63 -10.09 -32.53
CA GLU A 684 17.43 -9.22 -31.67
C GLU A 684 16.63 -7.97 -31.28
N ILE A 685 16.70 -7.59 -30.00
CA ILE A 685 16.08 -6.37 -29.48
C ILE A 685 17.13 -5.38 -29.00
N SER A 686 17.00 -4.13 -29.41
CA SER A 686 17.91 -3.03 -29.02
C SER A 686 17.16 -1.89 -28.32
N TYR A 687 17.88 -0.92 -27.77
CA TYR A 687 17.28 0.27 -27.17
C TYR A 687 16.87 1.24 -28.28
N GLY A 688 15.57 1.50 -28.39
CA GLY A 688 15.00 2.49 -29.29
C GLY A 688 14.85 3.87 -28.65
N ASN A 689 14.03 4.71 -29.27
CA ASN A 689 13.74 6.05 -28.79
C ASN A 689 13.08 6.01 -27.41
N ASN A 690 13.61 6.80 -26.48
CA ASN A 690 13.19 6.81 -25.07
C ASN A 690 13.30 5.42 -24.39
N TYR A 691 14.29 4.61 -24.81
CA TYR A 691 14.60 3.28 -24.24
C TYR A 691 13.47 2.23 -24.41
N ARG A 692 12.61 2.44 -25.40
CA ARG A 692 11.64 1.47 -25.89
C ARG A 692 12.30 0.26 -26.56
N ILE A 693 11.56 -0.82 -26.72
CA ILE A 693 12.03 -2.03 -27.43
C ILE A 693 12.06 -1.74 -28.92
N ARG A 694 13.27 -1.75 -29.50
CA ARG A 694 13.49 -1.67 -30.95
C ARG A 694 13.67 -3.06 -31.55
N VAL A 695 12.96 -3.31 -32.65
CA VAL A 695 13.13 -4.51 -33.50
C VAL A 695 13.44 -4.06 -34.92
N MET A 696 14.45 -4.67 -35.54
CA MET A 696 14.77 -4.45 -36.96
C MET A 696 13.76 -5.18 -37.85
N LEU A 697 13.38 -4.54 -38.96
CA LEU A 697 12.40 -5.06 -39.90
C LEU A 697 13.09 -5.67 -41.13
N THR A 698 12.52 -6.76 -41.66
CA THR A 698 12.95 -7.42 -42.90
C THR A 698 12.42 -6.63 -44.09
N GLY A 699 13.31 -6.31 -45.04
CA GLY A 699 13.05 -5.39 -46.15
C GLY A 699 12.89 -6.05 -47.53
N ASP A 700 12.31 -7.25 -47.61
CA ASP A 700 12.15 -7.99 -48.87
C ASP A 700 10.85 -7.67 -49.62
N GLY A 701 9.99 -6.81 -49.06
CA GLY A 701 8.70 -6.43 -49.61
C GLY A 701 7.55 -7.41 -49.31
N GLU A 702 7.81 -8.50 -48.58
CA GLU A 702 6.77 -9.43 -48.13
C GLU A 702 6.12 -8.97 -46.81
N SER A 703 4.99 -9.61 -46.46
CA SER A 703 4.30 -9.35 -45.19
C SER A 703 4.91 -10.20 -44.10
N HIS A 704 5.39 -9.56 -43.05
CA HIS A 704 6.03 -10.21 -41.90
C HIS A 704 5.30 -9.87 -40.61
N THR A 705 5.45 -10.73 -39.60
CA THR A 705 4.86 -10.49 -38.27
C THR A 705 5.92 -10.57 -37.18
N VAL A 706 6.02 -9.51 -36.39
CA VAL A 706 6.89 -9.44 -35.21
C VAL A 706 6.03 -9.47 -33.95
N SER A 707 6.35 -10.37 -33.04
CA SER A 707 5.73 -10.45 -31.71
C SER A 707 6.74 -10.16 -30.62
N VAL A 708 6.47 -9.14 -29.81
CA VAL A 708 7.25 -8.78 -28.62
C VAL A 708 6.46 -9.18 -27.37
N ARG A 709 7.10 -9.92 -26.46
CA ARG A 709 6.47 -10.33 -25.20
C ARG A 709 7.42 -10.38 -24.02
N TYR A 710 6.90 -10.08 -22.84
CA TYR A 710 7.63 -10.27 -21.59
C TYR A 710 7.68 -11.76 -21.20
N ARG A 711 8.89 -12.30 -21.03
CA ARG A 711 9.11 -13.65 -20.47
C ARG A 711 9.92 -13.56 -19.19
N GLN A 712 9.36 -14.09 -18.11
CA GLN A 712 10.11 -14.21 -16.87
C GLN A 712 11.35 -15.09 -17.07
N PRO A 713 12.55 -14.62 -16.69
CA PRO A 713 13.75 -15.44 -16.65
C PRO A 713 13.53 -16.78 -15.94
N VAL A 714 14.16 -17.85 -16.44
CA VAL A 714 14.03 -19.21 -15.88
C VAL A 714 14.39 -19.25 -14.40
N ILE A 715 15.39 -18.47 -13.98
CA ILE A 715 15.80 -18.37 -12.57
C ILE A 715 14.68 -17.85 -11.66
N PHE A 716 13.79 -16.99 -12.16
CA PHE A 716 12.61 -16.53 -11.40
C PHE A 716 11.61 -17.67 -11.22
N ARG A 717 11.36 -18.45 -12.28
CA ARG A 717 10.46 -19.62 -12.19
C ARG A 717 11.00 -20.68 -11.22
N LEU A 718 12.31 -20.93 -11.23
CA LEU A 718 12.95 -21.83 -10.28
C LEU A 718 12.85 -21.32 -8.84
N SER A 719 13.12 -20.04 -8.59
CA SER A 719 13.03 -19.47 -7.24
C SER A 719 11.60 -19.48 -6.70
N GLN A 720 10.61 -19.20 -7.55
CA GLN A 720 9.18 -19.33 -7.25
C GLN A 720 8.80 -20.77 -6.88
N ALA A 721 9.25 -21.76 -7.66
CA ALA A 721 8.99 -23.16 -7.38
C ALA A 721 9.59 -23.61 -6.03
N VAL A 722 10.82 -23.19 -5.72
CA VAL A 722 11.48 -23.48 -4.44
C VAL A 722 10.70 -22.89 -3.27
N SER A 723 10.32 -21.61 -3.35
CA SER A 723 9.52 -20.97 -2.28
C SER A 723 8.15 -21.64 -2.11
N LEU A 724 7.47 -21.99 -3.21
CA LEU A 724 6.18 -22.68 -3.15
C LEU A 724 6.30 -24.07 -2.53
N LEU A 725 7.27 -24.88 -2.96
CA LEU A 725 7.50 -26.22 -2.39
C LEU A 725 7.87 -26.13 -0.90
N THR A 726 8.65 -25.12 -0.52
CA THR A 726 9.00 -24.85 0.88
C THR A 726 7.77 -24.51 1.71
N LEU A 727 6.88 -23.67 1.18
CA LEU A 727 5.61 -23.31 1.83
C LEU A 727 4.72 -24.56 2.00
N LEU A 728 4.54 -25.35 0.94
CA LEU A 728 3.74 -26.57 0.97
C LEU A 728 4.30 -27.59 1.98
N PHE A 729 5.62 -27.74 2.04
CA PHE A 729 6.30 -28.57 3.04
C PHE A 729 6.01 -28.09 4.47
N CYS A 730 6.11 -26.78 4.72
CA CYS A 730 5.77 -26.20 6.03
C CYS A 730 4.32 -26.47 6.43
N ILE A 731 3.37 -26.31 5.50
CA ILE A 731 1.95 -26.60 5.72
C ILE A 731 1.75 -28.09 6.04
N ALA A 732 2.35 -28.98 5.25
CA ALA A 732 2.26 -30.43 5.47
C ALA A 732 2.81 -30.85 6.84
N LEU A 733 3.93 -30.26 7.29
CA LEU A 733 4.48 -30.48 8.62
C LEU A 733 3.54 -29.99 9.74
N ALA A 734 2.94 -28.82 9.57
CA ALA A 734 2.01 -28.26 10.55
C ALA A 734 0.75 -29.14 10.71
N VAL A 735 0.20 -29.63 9.59
CA VAL A 735 -0.96 -30.56 9.58
C VAL A 735 -0.61 -31.88 10.26
N ARG A 736 0.51 -32.52 9.89
CA ARG A 736 0.96 -33.79 10.50
C ARG A 736 1.19 -33.65 12.01
N LYS A 737 1.72 -32.52 12.47
CA LYS A 737 1.91 -32.25 13.91
C LYS A 737 0.57 -32.16 14.64
N LYS A 738 -0.42 -31.48 14.04
CA LYS A 738 -1.77 -31.36 14.60
C LYS A 738 -2.47 -32.72 14.68
N GLU A 739 -2.35 -33.55 13.65
CA GLU A 739 -2.92 -34.91 13.63
C GLU A 739 -2.29 -35.80 14.69
N ARG A 740 -0.96 -35.77 14.86
CA ARG A 740 -0.27 -36.52 15.91
C ARG A 740 -0.72 -36.11 17.31
N LEU A 741 -0.88 -34.80 17.54
CA LEU A 741 -1.45 -34.27 18.79
C LEU A 741 -2.88 -34.78 19.00
N ALA A 742 -3.74 -34.67 17.98
CA ALA A 742 -5.13 -35.12 18.05
C ALA A 742 -5.25 -36.64 18.31
N ARG A 743 -4.36 -37.46 17.76
CA ARG A 743 -4.31 -38.91 18.04
C ARG A 743 -3.88 -39.21 19.47
N ARG A 744 -2.89 -38.49 20.01
CA ARG A 744 -2.47 -38.64 21.42
C ARG A 744 -3.60 -38.29 22.40
N PHE A 745 -4.41 -37.28 22.10
CA PHE A 745 -5.57 -36.91 22.91
C PHE A 745 -6.79 -37.84 22.77
N ARG A 746 -6.80 -38.79 21.83
CA ARG A 746 -7.84 -39.84 21.74
C ARG A 746 -7.45 -41.13 22.47
N HIS A 747 -6.18 -41.28 22.84
CA HIS A 747 -5.64 -42.45 23.54
C HIS A 747 -5.33 -42.20 25.03
N VAL A 748 -5.71 -41.01 25.52
CA VAL A 748 -5.76 -40.62 26.94
C VAL A 748 -7.22 -40.27 27.22
#